data_AF-A0A918FER2-F1
#
_entry.id   AF-A0A918FER2-F1
#
_cell.length_a   1.000
_cell.length_b   1.000
_cell.length_c   1.000
_cell.angle_alpha   90.00
_cell.angle_beta   90.00
_cell.angle_gamma   90.00
#
_symmetry.space_group_name_H-M   'P 1'
#
loop_
_entity.id
_entity.type
_entity.pdbx_description
1 polymer ?
#
loop_
_entity_poly.entity_id
_entity_poly.type
_entity_poly.pdbx_seq_one_letter_code
_entity_poly.pdbx_strand_id
1 'polypeptide(L)'
;MTAATELRPSAGQRLAGLARTLISPRGAVFLLLVLLLVAIAALNPSFAEPSQFIRFVQRVAPVAIVAIGQYFVIVGGEFDLSMGSVVTAQVVIAGNLIGQDESKALPVLALMLGFGAVIGLVNGLIVSFLKVPSFIVTLGMMLALLGAVLYWTGGAATGNPADGFREIGRGGIRGIPVIDILPWSVVILVVVLVLAVWFARRPFGRTIIALGDNPTTARFSGTRSWWVKTSTFMISSLSATVAGVLLVGYAGVHPSVGRGYEFTAITAVVLGGVVLGGGRGWVVAAAAGAFALEALFTLLNFAGVPSTYRDAVQGAIIILAVAYSATTFRARRRGRALEAPAGRPPGAPPPQAAPETSPASGAKTDELPGDARHPCTHSLDAEGRQRNQGRFVMRRRFTVASAMVGAVALMTLAGCTTDPSVTDSSEAPESSEEASVEWFDQALFDKQNAERTVVPEGPEGQPWLQTINAELVDTAQYASTGPKKACFANASISNPWRQTGWITMNQQLKVLQDAGVISEMETRDAQDSDDTQIADIDYFIDEGNCDIFLISPNSTAAMTPAVERACDTGKPVVVFDRGVQTDCPVTFIHPIGGFAWGIDTAEFLIDNLEKGDKVVALRILPGVDVLEQRWAAAEKLFDEAGIEAVDYFTGADPAEIKKIISDELAKGEVQGIWMDAGDGAVAAIEAFEDAGADYPVMTGEDEMSFLRKWKETGLTGLAPVYSNFQWRTPLLAAQKIFAGEQVPVEWVLPQSPITAEEVDQYLALNEGMPDGHYAKFGGEDLPGYPQVWEDRVIP
;
A
#
# COMPACT_ATOMS: atom_id res chain seq x y z
N MET A 1 23.02 -52.93 39.18
CA MET A 1 21.75 -52.88 38.44
C MET A 1 20.64 -52.42 39.38
N THR A 2 20.17 -51.20 39.19
CA THR A 2 18.82 -50.76 39.59
C THR A 2 18.42 -49.70 38.58
N ALA A 3 17.61 -50.12 37.60
CA ALA A 3 17.05 -49.25 36.59
C ALA A 3 16.01 -48.33 37.25
N ALA A 4 16.26 -47.03 37.21
CA ALA A 4 15.25 -46.03 37.53
C ALA A 4 14.29 -45.97 36.34
N THR A 5 13.10 -46.54 36.51
CA THR A 5 11.98 -46.42 35.58
C THR A 5 11.55 -44.95 35.52
N GLU A 6 11.88 -44.26 34.43
CA GLU A 6 11.33 -42.93 34.16
C GLU A 6 9.81 -43.04 33.97
N LEU A 7 9.06 -42.55 34.97
CA LEU A 7 7.61 -42.41 34.90
C LEU A 7 7.25 -41.39 33.81
N ARG A 8 6.64 -41.86 32.72
CA ARG A 8 6.09 -41.01 31.66
C ARG A 8 5.03 -40.06 32.26
N PRO A 9 5.05 -38.75 31.94
CA PRO A 9 4.09 -37.79 32.49
C PRO A 9 2.66 -38.15 32.05
N SER A 10 1.72 -38.04 32.99
CA SER A 10 0.29 -38.34 32.78
C SER A 10 -0.35 -37.36 31.79
N ALA A 11 -1.45 -37.75 31.13
CA ALA A 11 -2.14 -36.92 30.14
C ALA A 11 -2.53 -35.52 30.70
N GLY A 12 -2.93 -35.44 31.96
CA GLY A 12 -3.23 -34.17 32.63
C GLY A 12 -2.02 -33.27 32.86
N GLN A 13 -0.83 -33.84 33.14
CA GLN A 13 0.42 -33.08 33.26
C GLN A 13 0.92 -32.60 31.90
N ARG A 14 0.68 -33.37 30.83
CA ARG A 14 0.97 -32.95 29.45
C ARG A 14 0.05 -31.81 29.00
N LEU A 15 -1.24 -31.89 29.29
CA LEU A 15 -2.21 -30.82 28.99
C LEU A 15 -1.92 -29.53 29.77
N ALA A 16 -1.57 -29.63 31.06
CA ALA A 16 -1.16 -28.48 31.86
C ALA A 16 0.18 -27.85 31.39
N GLY A 17 1.11 -28.69 30.91
CA GLY A 17 2.34 -28.23 30.26
C GLY A 17 2.09 -27.49 28.95
N LEU A 18 1.24 -28.06 28.09
CA LEU A 18 0.85 -27.48 26.80
C LEU A 18 0.11 -26.14 26.98
N ALA A 19 -0.84 -26.07 27.92
CA ALA A 19 -1.56 -24.86 28.27
C ALA A 19 -0.61 -23.76 28.80
N ARG A 20 0.37 -24.12 29.64
CA ARG A 20 1.39 -23.16 30.13
C ARG A 20 2.30 -22.64 29.02
N THR A 21 2.63 -23.46 28.02
CA THR A 21 3.40 -23.01 26.84
C THR A 21 2.58 -22.12 25.90
N LEU A 22 1.30 -22.43 25.69
CA LEU A 22 0.38 -21.64 24.85
C LEU A 22 0.07 -20.26 25.46
N ILE A 23 -0.03 -20.18 26.78
CA ILE A 23 -0.27 -18.92 27.53
C ILE A 23 1.05 -18.15 27.77
N SER A 24 2.21 -18.73 27.44
CA SER A 24 3.48 -18.00 27.53
C SER A 24 3.54 -16.89 26.46
N PRO A 25 4.29 -15.79 26.68
CA PRO A 25 4.47 -14.74 25.68
C PRO A 25 4.99 -15.24 24.32
N ARG A 26 5.59 -16.43 24.28
CA ARG A 26 6.08 -17.09 23.04
C ARG A 26 4.99 -17.85 22.29
N GLY A 27 3.95 -18.32 22.99
CA GLY A 27 2.84 -19.10 22.43
C GLY A 27 1.60 -18.27 22.11
N ALA A 28 1.46 -17.08 22.72
CA ALA A 28 0.29 -16.23 22.58
C ALA A 28 0.03 -15.80 21.12
N VAL A 29 1.08 -15.51 20.34
CA VAL A 29 0.93 -15.14 18.92
C VAL A 29 0.37 -16.27 18.07
N PHE A 30 0.71 -17.53 18.38
CA PHE A 30 0.19 -18.69 17.66
C PHE A 30 -1.27 -18.96 18.03
N LEU A 31 -1.64 -18.75 19.29
CA LEU A 31 -3.05 -18.78 19.69
C LEU A 31 -3.85 -17.69 18.97
N LEU A 32 -3.33 -16.46 18.95
CA LEU A 32 -3.95 -15.34 18.23
C LEU A 32 -4.12 -15.66 16.75
N LEU A 33 -3.06 -16.15 16.10
CA LEU A 33 -3.10 -16.54 14.69
C LEU A 33 -4.17 -17.61 14.44
N VAL A 34 -4.22 -18.68 15.24
CA VAL A 34 -5.25 -19.72 15.09
C VAL A 34 -6.65 -19.15 15.27
N LEU A 35 -6.87 -18.28 16.26
CA LEU A 35 -8.16 -17.63 16.48
C LEU A 35 -8.56 -16.75 15.29
N LEU A 36 -7.63 -15.98 14.73
CA LEU A 36 -7.88 -15.15 13.55
C LEU A 36 -8.20 -16.01 12.32
N LEU A 37 -7.42 -17.05 12.05
CA LEU A 37 -7.68 -17.96 10.92
C LEU A 37 -9.05 -18.65 11.03
N VAL A 38 -9.44 -19.08 12.24
CA VAL A 38 -10.77 -19.65 12.48
C VAL A 38 -11.87 -18.60 12.27
N ALA A 39 -11.66 -17.36 12.73
CA ALA A 39 -12.62 -16.28 12.52
C ALA A 39 -12.79 -15.93 11.03
N ILE A 40 -11.69 -15.88 10.27
CA ILE A 40 -11.71 -15.66 8.81
C ILE A 40 -12.46 -16.79 8.12
N ALA A 41 -12.14 -18.05 8.43
CA ALA A 41 -12.83 -19.21 7.85
C ALA A 41 -14.32 -19.27 8.20
N ALA A 42 -14.72 -18.72 9.35
CA ALA A 42 -16.12 -18.63 9.75
C ALA A 42 -16.88 -17.54 9.00
N LEU A 43 -16.24 -16.41 8.67
CA LEU A 43 -16.84 -15.33 7.87
C LEU A 43 -16.83 -15.64 6.38
N ASN A 44 -15.76 -16.25 5.89
CA ASN A 44 -15.58 -16.65 4.51
C ASN A 44 -15.16 -18.12 4.43
N PRO A 45 -16.13 -19.06 4.27
CA PRO A 45 -15.84 -20.48 4.19
C PRO A 45 -14.85 -20.88 3.09
N SER A 46 -14.80 -20.14 1.98
CA SER A 46 -13.86 -20.39 0.88
C SER A 46 -12.41 -20.19 1.31
N PHE A 47 -12.13 -19.38 2.33
CA PHE A 47 -10.78 -19.24 2.89
C PHE A 47 -10.25 -20.55 3.48
N ALA A 48 -11.12 -21.47 3.91
CA ALA A 48 -10.73 -22.77 4.41
C ALA A 48 -10.27 -23.73 3.30
N GLU A 49 -10.54 -23.40 2.03
CA GLU A 49 -10.06 -24.18 0.90
C GLU A 49 -8.52 -24.11 0.82
N PRO A 50 -7.83 -25.24 0.62
CA PRO A 50 -6.36 -25.25 0.64
C PRO A 50 -5.73 -24.35 -0.44
N SER A 51 -6.38 -24.19 -1.59
CA SER A 51 -5.97 -23.32 -2.69
C SER A 51 -6.05 -21.82 -2.31
N GLN A 52 -7.09 -21.42 -1.56
CA GLN A 52 -7.23 -20.05 -1.06
C GLN A 52 -6.25 -19.78 0.09
N PHE A 53 -6.09 -20.76 0.98
CA PHE A 53 -5.14 -20.65 2.09
C PHE A 53 -3.69 -20.52 1.60
N ILE A 54 -3.27 -21.28 0.57
CA ILE A 54 -1.90 -21.17 0.06
C ILE A 54 -1.65 -19.83 -0.63
N ARG A 55 -2.65 -19.25 -1.32
CA ARG A 55 -2.57 -17.89 -1.89
C ARG A 55 -2.44 -16.83 -0.80
N PHE A 56 -3.14 -16.98 0.33
CA PHE A 56 -2.94 -16.13 1.49
C PHE A 56 -1.49 -16.23 2.00
N VAL A 57 -0.94 -17.44 2.15
CA VAL A 57 0.46 -17.62 2.59
C VAL A 57 1.45 -17.01 1.60
N GLN A 58 1.21 -17.12 0.29
CA GLN A 58 2.01 -16.48 -0.76
C GLN A 58 2.08 -14.97 -0.60
N ARG A 59 0.94 -14.31 -0.37
CA ARG A 59 0.86 -12.86 -0.15
C ARG A 59 1.56 -12.41 1.13
N VAL A 60 1.51 -13.22 2.19
CA VAL A 60 2.13 -12.89 3.49
C VAL A 60 3.64 -13.17 3.52
N ALA A 61 4.14 -14.03 2.64
CA ALA A 61 5.54 -14.46 2.65
C ALA A 61 6.57 -13.31 2.59
N PRO A 62 6.44 -12.29 1.71
CA PRO A 62 7.36 -11.14 1.70
C PRO A 62 7.39 -10.40 3.04
N VAL A 63 6.22 -10.12 3.63
CA VAL A 63 6.10 -9.46 4.95
C VAL A 63 6.78 -10.28 6.04
N ALA A 64 6.57 -11.61 6.06
CA ALA A 64 7.21 -12.49 7.01
C ALA A 64 8.74 -12.53 6.85
N ILE A 65 9.26 -12.47 5.62
CA ILE A 65 10.71 -12.41 5.35
C ILE A 65 11.32 -11.11 5.88
N VAL A 66 10.68 -9.96 5.63
CA VAL A 66 11.12 -8.66 6.17
C VAL A 66 11.06 -8.68 7.70
N ALA A 67 10.01 -9.21 8.31
CA ALA A 67 9.89 -9.38 9.76
C ALA A 67 11.00 -10.25 10.36
N ILE A 68 11.43 -11.32 9.67
CA ILE A 68 12.57 -12.15 10.07
C ILE A 68 13.89 -11.35 10.03
N GLY A 69 14.07 -10.48 9.03
CA GLY A 69 15.23 -9.56 8.98
C GLY A 69 15.20 -8.58 10.16
N GLN A 70 14.06 -7.92 10.35
CA GLN A 70 13.87 -6.93 11.40
C GLN A 70 14.01 -7.52 12.81
N TYR A 71 13.65 -8.79 13.00
CA TYR A 71 13.90 -9.52 14.24
C TYR A 71 15.36 -9.45 14.70
N PHE A 72 16.33 -9.64 13.80
CA PHE A 72 17.74 -9.65 14.18
C PHE A 72 18.23 -8.26 14.62
N VAL A 73 17.70 -7.21 14.01
CA VAL A 73 18.00 -5.82 14.37
C VAL A 73 17.39 -5.46 15.73
N ILE A 74 16.09 -5.73 15.91
CA ILE A 74 15.36 -5.41 17.15
C ILE A 74 15.90 -6.21 18.34
N VAL A 75 16.18 -7.50 18.18
CA VAL A 75 16.77 -8.31 19.27
C VAL A 75 18.16 -7.82 19.66
N GLY A 76 18.91 -7.24 18.72
CA GLY A 76 20.19 -6.57 18.97
C GLY A 76 20.09 -5.21 19.67
N GLY A 77 18.87 -4.71 19.90
CA GLY A 77 18.60 -3.43 20.54
C GLY A 77 18.58 -2.23 19.60
N GLU A 78 18.44 -2.47 18.29
CA GLU A 78 18.45 -1.43 17.25
C GLU A 78 17.13 -1.42 16.45
N PHE A 79 16.97 -0.46 15.52
CA PHE A 79 15.84 -0.38 14.59
C PHE A 79 16.32 -0.20 13.16
N ASP A 80 15.63 -0.80 12.19
CA ASP A 80 15.85 -0.54 10.77
C ASP A 80 14.56 -0.05 10.11
N LEU A 81 14.51 1.24 9.80
CA LEU A 81 13.41 1.88 9.07
C LEU A 81 13.63 1.91 7.56
N SER A 82 14.82 1.55 7.07
CA SER A 82 15.14 1.63 5.64
C SER A 82 14.51 0.49 4.82
N MET A 83 13.95 -0.54 5.48
CA MET A 83 13.51 -1.77 4.81
C MET A 83 12.48 -1.52 3.69
N GLY A 84 11.51 -0.63 3.90
CA GLY A 84 10.53 -0.30 2.86
C GLY A 84 11.16 0.36 1.65
N SER A 85 12.00 1.38 1.86
CA SER A 85 12.75 2.02 0.77
C SER A 85 13.70 1.07 0.04
N VAL A 86 14.28 0.08 0.73
CA VAL A 86 15.09 -0.98 0.11
C VAL A 86 14.20 -1.85 -0.77
N VAL A 87 13.04 -2.30 -0.28
CA VAL A 87 12.07 -3.06 -1.10
C VAL A 87 11.71 -2.28 -2.37
N THR A 88 11.33 -1.01 -2.23
CA THR A 88 11.03 -0.12 -3.36
C THR A 88 12.20 -0.03 -4.35
N ALA A 89 13.42 0.22 -3.85
CA ALA A 89 14.60 0.32 -4.71
C ALA A 89 14.86 -0.97 -5.48
N GLN A 90 14.68 -2.14 -4.85
CA GLN A 90 14.83 -3.42 -5.54
C GLN A 90 13.81 -3.64 -6.64
N VAL A 91 12.55 -3.28 -6.38
CA VAL A 91 11.47 -3.39 -7.36
C VAL A 91 11.78 -2.54 -8.59
N VAL A 92 12.22 -1.30 -8.38
CA VAL A 92 12.62 -0.36 -9.44
C VAL A 92 13.86 -0.84 -10.19
N ILE A 93 14.89 -1.33 -9.49
CA ILE A 93 16.10 -1.93 -10.10
C ILE A 93 15.71 -3.11 -11.01
N ALA A 94 14.81 -3.97 -10.56
CA ALA A 94 14.34 -5.10 -11.36
C ALA A 94 13.63 -4.63 -12.63
N GLY A 95 12.64 -3.73 -12.52
CA GLY A 95 11.90 -3.21 -13.67
C GLY A 95 12.79 -2.51 -14.70
N ASN A 96 13.60 -1.54 -14.26
CA ASN A 96 14.38 -0.69 -15.15
C ASN A 96 15.58 -1.40 -15.77
N LEU A 97 16.26 -2.29 -15.04
CA LEU A 97 17.50 -2.90 -15.54
C LEU A 97 17.31 -4.25 -16.22
N ILE A 98 16.30 -5.03 -15.83
CA ILE A 98 15.98 -6.29 -16.53
C ILE A 98 15.24 -5.97 -17.82
N GLY A 99 14.23 -5.07 -17.77
CA GLY A 99 13.33 -4.84 -18.89
C GLY A 99 12.74 -6.16 -19.41
N GLN A 100 12.52 -6.28 -20.71
CA GLN A 100 12.01 -7.52 -21.34
C GLN A 100 13.12 -8.54 -21.71
N ASP A 101 14.37 -8.32 -21.29
CA ASP A 101 15.50 -9.18 -21.63
C ASP A 101 15.82 -10.18 -20.51
N GLU A 102 15.39 -11.44 -20.69
CA GLU A 102 15.63 -12.52 -19.71
C GLU A 102 17.12 -12.75 -19.42
N SER A 103 18.02 -12.44 -20.35
CA SER A 103 19.47 -12.64 -20.14
C SER A 103 20.02 -11.73 -19.03
N LYS A 104 19.34 -10.60 -18.76
CA LYS A 104 19.69 -9.66 -17.70
C LYS A 104 19.17 -10.08 -16.32
N ALA A 105 18.25 -11.04 -16.23
CA ALA A 105 17.63 -11.44 -14.97
C ALA A 105 18.65 -11.90 -13.91
N LEU A 106 19.58 -12.77 -14.28
CA LEU A 106 20.62 -13.27 -13.38
C LEU A 106 21.65 -12.20 -12.95
N PRO A 107 22.28 -11.42 -13.86
CA PRO A 107 23.22 -10.39 -13.45
C PRO A 107 22.55 -9.27 -12.64
N VAL A 108 21.31 -8.89 -12.96
CA VAL A 108 20.57 -7.90 -12.17
C VAL A 108 20.18 -8.48 -10.80
N LEU A 109 19.78 -9.74 -10.70
CA LEU A 109 19.55 -10.38 -9.39
C LEU A 109 20.81 -10.34 -8.49
N ALA A 110 21.99 -10.59 -9.08
CA ALA A 110 23.24 -10.47 -8.35
C ALA A 110 23.52 -9.02 -7.91
N LEU A 111 23.24 -8.04 -8.78
CA LEU A 111 23.31 -6.61 -8.45
C LEU A 111 22.36 -6.24 -7.31
N MET A 112 21.11 -6.70 -7.35
CA MET A 112 20.08 -6.47 -6.33
C MET A 112 20.55 -6.97 -4.96
N LEU A 113 21.05 -8.20 -4.89
CA LEU A 113 21.63 -8.78 -3.66
C LEU A 113 22.84 -7.99 -3.17
N GLY A 114 23.71 -7.55 -4.08
CA GLY A 114 24.85 -6.69 -3.78
C GLY A 114 24.42 -5.33 -3.21
N PHE A 115 23.45 -4.68 -3.84
CA PHE A 115 22.90 -3.39 -3.44
C PHE A 115 22.31 -3.47 -2.02
N GLY A 116 21.45 -4.45 -1.75
CA GLY A 116 20.91 -4.67 -0.41
C GLY A 116 22.01 -4.93 0.64
N ALA A 117 23.00 -5.76 0.31
CA ALA A 117 24.13 -5.99 1.20
C ALA A 117 24.91 -4.71 1.51
N VAL A 118 25.11 -3.83 0.52
CA VAL A 118 25.78 -2.53 0.69
C VAL A 118 24.95 -1.60 1.58
N ILE A 119 23.65 -1.47 1.35
CA ILE A 119 22.79 -0.63 2.21
C ILE A 119 22.85 -1.10 3.67
N GLY A 120 22.70 -2.40 3.90
CA GLY A 120 22.81 -2.97 5.24
C GLY A 120 24.20 -2.77 5.86
N LEU A 121 25.27 -2.86 5.05
CA LEU A 121 26.64 -2.59 5.49
C LEU A 121 26.82 -1.12 5.89
N VAL A 122 26.35 -0.18 5.07
CA VAL A 122 26.44 1.27 5.34
C VAL A 122 25.70 1.62 6.61
N ASN A 123 24.41 1.24 6.71
CA ASN A 123 23.62 1.45 7.92
C ASN A 123 24.31 0.86 9.15
N GLY A 124 24.75 -0.40 9.03
CA GLY A 124 25.41 -1.11 10.10
C GLY A 124 26.74 -0.50 10.54
N LEU A 125 27.56 0.00 9.62
CA LEU A 125 28.84 0.65 9.94
C LEU A 125 28.61 2.01 10.60
N ILE A 126 27.68 2.83 10.11
CA ILE A 126 27.36 4.12 10.72
C ILE A 126 26.87 3.92 12.15
N VAL A 127 25.96 2.96 12.37
CA VAL A 127 25.44 2.65 13.71
C VAL A 127 26.52 2.10 14.63
N SER A 128 27.31 1.13 14.15
CA SER A 128 28.24 0.39 15.01
C SER A 128 29.58 1.07 15.24
N PHE A 129 30.11 1.76 14.23
CA PHE A 129 31.43 2.39 14.24
C PHE A 129 31.33 3.88 14.61
N LEU A 130 30.43 4.63 13.95
CA LEU A 130 30.21 6.06 14.24
C LEU A 130 29.31 6.28 15.46
N LYS A 131 28.64 5.23 15.96
CA LYS A 131 27.78 5.25 17.16
C LYS A 131 26.60 6.20 17.05
N VAL A 132 26.13 6.44 15.83
CA VAL A 132 24.90 7.20 15.58
C VAL A 132 23.70 6.29 15.92
N PRO A 133 22.64 6.81 16.58
CA PRO A 133 21.43 6.02 16.84
C PRO A 133 20.83 5.42 15.57
N SER A 134 20.52 4.12 15.59
CA SER A 134 20.02 3.37 14.42
C SER A 134 18.74 3.92 13.80
N PHE A 135 17.83 4.41 14.64
CA PHE A 135 16.62 5.07 14.18
C PHE A 135 16.91 6.24 13.23
N ILE A 136 17.87 7.12 13.58
CA ILE A 136 18.23 8.29 12.77
C ILE A 136 18.91 7.86 11.47
N VAL A 137 19.86 6.93 11.56
CA VAL A 137 20.61 6.44 10.38
C VAL A 137 19.66 5.81 9.36
N THR A 138 18.78 4.93 9.82
CA THR A 138 17.90 4.17 8.92
C THR A 138 16.70 4.98 8.44
N LEU A 139 16.22 5.97 9.22
CA LEU A 139 15.29 6.98 8.71
C LEU A 139 15.93 7.84 7.63
N GLY A 140 17.16 8.30 7.83
CA GLY A 140 17.90 9.06 6.82
C GLY A 140 18.16 8.25 5.55
N MET A 141 18.55 6.97 5.70
CA MET A 141 18.69 6.04 4.58
C MET A 141 17.36 5.81 3.86
N MET A 142 16.25 5.70 4.61
CA MET A 142 14.91 5.55 4.04
C MET A 142 14.56 6.72 3.11
N LEU A 143 14.77 7.94 3.59
CA LEU A 143 14.53 9.16 2.81
C LEU A 143 15.48 9.27 1.62
N ALA A 144 16.77 8.98 1.82
CA ALA A 144 17.78 9.05 0.76
C ALA A 144 17.50 8.04 -0.36
N LEU A 145 17.14 6.80 -0.03
CA LEU A 145 16.79 5.78 -1.02
C LEU A 145 15.50 6.12 -1.74
N LEU A 146 14.48 6.58 -1.03
CA LEU A 146 13.22 6.99 -1.65
C LEU A 146 13.43 8.17 -2.61
N GLY A 147 14.18 9.20 -2.19
CA GLY A 147 14.52 10.34 -3.04
C GLY A 147 15.34 9.92 -4.27
N ALA A 148 16.32 9.03 -4.10
CA ALA A 148 17.10 8.50 -5.21
C ALA A 148 16.25 7.69 -6.20
N VAL A 149 15.31 6.89 -5.70
CA VAL A 149 14.35 6.17 -6.54
C VAL A 149 13.47 7.14 -7.32
N LEU A 150 12.85 8.11 -6.64
CA LEU A 150 11.95 9.07 -7.30
C LEU A 150 12.69 9.92 -8.33
N TYR A 151 13.93 10.32 -8.03
CA TYR A 151 14.80 11.02 -8.98
C TYR A 151 15.12 10.16 -10.20
N TRP A 152 15.46 8.88 -9.99
CA TRP A 152 15.78 7.98 -11.10
C TRP A 152 14.56 7.66 -11.97
N THR A 153 13.38 7.51 -11.37
CA THR A 153 12.16 7.16 -12.10
C THR A 153 11.36 8.36 -12.59
N GLY A 154 11.74 9.61 -12.26
CA GLY A 154 10.88 10.79 -12.51
C GLY A 154 9.49 10.67 -11.89
N GLY A 155 9.35 9.88 -10.81
CA GLY A 155 8.05 9.56 -10.20
C GLY A 155 7.29 8.35 -10.76
N ALA A 156 7.65 7.78 -11.92
CA ALA A 156 6.98 6.63 -12.53
C ALA A 156 7.97 5.53 -12.98
N ALA A 157 7.74 4.28 -12.60
CA ALA A 157 8.67 3.20 -12.96
C ALA A 157 8.49 2.71 -14.41
N THR A 158 9.59 2.34 -15.09
CA THR A 158 9.57 1.87 -16.48
C THR A 158 9.20 0.38 -16.57
N GLY A 159 7.90 0.07 -16.65
CA GLY A 159 7.40 -1.26 -17.01
C GLY A 159 7.81 -2.43 -16.08
N ASN A 160 7.21 -3.58 -16.32
CA ASN A 160 7.52 -4.81 -15.57
C ASN A 160 8.72 -5.55 -16.20
N PRO A 161 9.57 -6.24 -15.39
CA PRO A 161 10.65 -7.05 -15.93
C PRO A 161 10.11 -8.31 -16.61
N ALA A 162 10.97 -8.96 -17.40
CA ALA A 162 10.65 -10.17 -18.17
C ALA A 162 9.94 -11.22 -17.29
N ASP A 163 8.94 -11.90 -17.87
CA ASP A 163 8.04 -12.79 -17.13
C ASP A 163 8.79 -13.89 -16.37
N GLY A 164 9.89 -14.43 -16.92
CA GLY A 164 10.72 -15.42 -16.24
C GLY A 164 11.25 -14.94 -14.87
N PHE A 165 11.49 -13.64 -14.69
CA PHE A 165 11.86 -13.07 -13.39
C PHE A 165 10.63 -12.91 -12.47
N ARG A 166 9.48 -12.49 -13.01
CA ARG A 166 8.23 -12.35 -12.26
C ARG A 166 7.71 -13.67 -11.72
N GLU A 167 7.98 -14.78 -12.41
CA GLU A 167 7.65 -16.13 -11.97
C GLU A 167 8.27 -16.49 -10.60
N ILE A 168 9.35 -15.83 -10.16
CA ILE A 168 9.92 -16.02 -8.81
C ILE A 168 8.92 -15.59 -7.72
N GLY A 169 8.11 -14.56 -7.99
CA GLY A 169 7.12 -14.01 -7.06
C GLY A 169 5.71 -14.61 -7.20
N ARG A 170 5.20 -14.70 -8.43
CA ARG A 170 3.83 -15.20 -8.70
C ARG A 170 3.75 -16.71 -9.01
N GLY A 171 4.84 -17.29 -9.50
CA GLY A 171 4.88 -18.67 -9.96
C GLY A 171 5.05 -19.70 -8.84
N GLY A 172 5.06 -20.98 -9.23
CA GLY A 172 5.20 -22.09 -8.30
C GLY A 172 5.18 -23.45 -8.98
N ILE A 173 5.33 -24.49 -8.17
CA ILE A 173 5.24 -25.89 -8.61
C ILE A 173 3.76 -26.24 -8.76
N ARG A 174 3.28 -26.41 -10.00
CA ARG A 174 1.89 -26.76 -10.32
C ARG A 174 1.64 -28.27 -10.24
N GLY A 175 0.38 -28.68 -10.08
CA GLY A 175 -0.06 -30.08 -10.11
C GLY A 175 0.11 -30.81 -8.78
N ILE A 176 0.19 -30.09 -7.66
CA ILE A 176 0.29 -30.70 -6.33
C ILE A 176 -1.11 -31.04 -5.83
N PRO A 177 -1.40 -32.33 -5.51
CA PRO A 177 -2.70 -32.71 -4.99
C PRO A 177 -3.08 -31.87 -3.77
N VAL A 178 -4.35 -31.44 -3.69
CA VAL A 178 -4.95 -30.64 -2.60
C VAL A 178 -4.75 -29.12 -2.70
N ILE A 179 -3.58 -28.62 -3.10
CA ILE A 179 -3.28 -27.16 -3.10
C ILE A 179 -3.11 -26.53 -4.49
N ASP A 180 -3.13 -27.35 -5.55
CA ASP A 180 -2.94 -27.01 -6.98
C ASP A 180 -1.55 -26.44 -7.33
N ILE A 181 -1.10 -25.42 -6.60
CA ILE A 181 0.20 -24.76 -6.78
C ILE A 181 0.92 -24.61 -5.43
N LEU A 182 2.21 -24.91 -5.38
CA LEU A 182 3.10 -24.53 -4.29
C LEU A 182 3.96 -23.34 -4.73
N PRO A 183 3.66 -22.12 -4.26
CA PRO A 183 4.34 -20.91 -4.71
C PRO A 183 5.81 -20.87 -4.29
N TRP A 184 6.67 -20.32 -5.14
CA TRP A 184 8.10 -20.18 -4.83
C TRP A 184 8.34 -19.28 -3.61
N SER A 185 7.49 -18.27 -3.39
CA SER A 185 7.54 -17.41 -2.21
C SER A 185 7.41 -18.19 -0.90
N VAL A 186 6.58 -19.23 -0.86
CA VAL A 186 6.41 -20.11 0.31
C VAL A 186 7.66 -20.94 0.54
N VAL A 187 8.25 -21.49 -0.53
CA VAL A 187 9.52 -22.25 -0.45
C VAL A 187 10.66 -21.34 0.05
N ILE A 188 10.78 -20.15 -0.51
CA ILE A 188 11.79 -19.16 -0.12
C ILE A 188 11.60 -18.73 1.33
N LEU A 189 10.37 -18.46 1.77
CA LEU A 189 10.05 -18.17 3.17
C LEU A 189 10.52 -19.31 4.09
N VAL A 190 10.24 -20.56 3.75
CA VAL A 190 10.67 -21.72 4.54
C VAL A 190 12.19 -21.78 4.62
N VAL A 191 12.90 -21.59 3.51
CA VAL A 191 14.36 -21.56 3.46
C VAL A 191 14.92 -20.44 4.34
N VAL A 192 14.42 -19.21 4.18
CA VAL A 192 14.81 -18.04 4.99
C VAL A 192 14.55 -18.30 6.47
N LEU A 193 13.39 -18.85 6.82
CA LEU A 193 13.04 -19.17 8.21
C LEU A 193 13.97 -20.24 8.81
N VAL A 194 14.30 -21.29 8.05
CA VAL A 194 15.24 -22.34 8.48
C VAL A 194 16.63 -21.74 8.72
N LEU A 195 17.13 -20.92 7.79
CA LEU A 195 18.41 -20.23 7.94
C LEU A 195 18.41 -19.29 9.15
N ALA A 196 17.34 -18.51 9.33
CA ALA A 196 17.21 -17.60 10.45
C ALA A 196 17.18 -18.32 11.80
N VAL A 197 16.44 -19.43 11.88
CA VAL A 197 16.41 -20.31 13.06
C VAL A 197 17.79 -20.92 13.34
N TRP A 198 18.52 -21.31 12.28
CA TRP A 198 19.87 -21.81 12.40
C TRP A 198 20.81 -20.73 12.96
N PHE A 199 20.84 -19.53 12.37
CA PHE A 199 21.66 -18.41 12.86
C PHE A 199 21.31 -18.00 14.30
N ALA A 200 20.02 -17.96 14.65
CA ALA A 200 19.56 -17.61 15.98
C ALA A 200 20.04 -18.60 17.07
N ARG A 201 20.25 -19.87 16.72
CA ARG A 201 20.72 -20.90 17.67
C ARG A 201 22.24 -20.96 17.82
N ARG A 202 22.98 -20.44 16.84
CA ARG A 202 24.46 -20.43 16.82
C ARG A 202 25.00 -19.33 17.75
N PRO A 203 26.34 -19.32 18.02
CA PRO A 203 26.95 -18.28 18.85
C PRO A 203 26.58 -16.86 18.42
N PHE A 204 26.46 -16.62 17.11
CA PHE A 204 26.01 -15.36 16.52
C PHE A 204 24.68 -14.85 17.14
N GLY A 205 23.61 -15.65 17.07
CA GLY A 205 22.31 -15.27 17.65
C GLY A 205 22.35 -15.05 19.16
N ARG A 206 23.11 -15.87 19.90
CA ARG A 206 23.31 -15.68 21.35
C ARG A 206 24.04 -14.38 21.66
N THR A 207 25.01 -14.00 20.83
CA THR A 207 25.74 -12.73 20.97
C THR A 207 24.85 -11.53 20.66
N ILE A 208 23.98 -11.60 19.65
CA ILE A 208 22.99 -10.54 19.36
C ILE A 208 22.07 -10.33 20.56
N ILE A 209 21.52 -11.41 21.12
CA ILE A 209 20.67 -11.36 22.31
C ILE A 209 21.44 -10.73 23.49
N ALA A 210 22.69 -11.14 23.72
CA ALA A 210 23.50 -10.57 24.79
C ALA A 210 23.78 -9.06 24.59
N LEU A 211 24.02 -8.64 23.34
CA LEU A 211 24.22 -7.23 22.98
C LEU A 211 22.96 -6.40 23.22
N GLY A 212 21.78 -6.92 22.88
CA GLY A 212 20.52 -6.24 23.10
C GLY A 212 20.09 -6.18 24.57
N ASP A 213 20.41 -7.19 25.39
CA ASP A 213 20.07 -7.17 26.83
C ASP A 213 21.01 -6.23 27.63
N ASN A 214 22.33 -6.32 27.39
CA ASN A 214 23.30 -5.43 28.01
C ASN A 214 24.56 -5.26 27.13
N PRO A 215 24.64 -4.18 26.33
CA PRO A 215 25.75 -3.96 25.39
C PRO A 215 27.09 -3.73 26.12
N THR A 216 27.05 -3.17 27.33
CA THR A 216 28.24 -2.91 28.16
C THR A 216 28.86 -4.22 28.64
N THR A 217 28.06 -5.13 29.20
CA THR A 217 28.55 -6.44 29.67
C THR A 217 29.02 -7.30 28.49
N ALA A 218 28.31 -7.28 27.36
CA ALA A 218 28.72 -8.01 26.17
C ALA A 218 30.10 -7.56 25.65
N ARG A 219 30.40 -6.26 25.73
CA ARG A 219 31.70 -5.70 25.35
C ARG A 219 32.83 -6.14 26.30
N PHE A 220 32.58 -6.17 27.60
CA PHE A 220 33.57 -6.66 28.58
C PHE A 220 33.86 -8.17 28.43
N SER A 221 32.93 -8.94 27.87
CA SER A 221 33.14 -10.34 27.51
C SER A 221 33.95 -10.54 26.21
N GLY A 222 34.56 -9.48 25.66
CA GLY A 222 35.43 -9.56 24.48
C GLY A 222 34.71 -9.75 23.14
N THR A 223 33.38 -9.56 23.09
CA THR A 223 32.64 -9.69 21.84
C THR A 223 32.94 -8.53 20.89
N ARG A 224 33.15 -8.83 19.61
CA ARG A 224 33.29 -7.82 18.55
C ARG A 224 31.92 -7.24 18.22
N SER A 225 31.41 -6.40 19.12
CA SER A 225 30.06 -5.85 19.06
C SER A 225 29.76 -5.11 17.74
N TRP A 226 30.76 -4.44 17.17
CA TRP A 226 30.56 -3.65 15.97
C TRP A 226 30.16 -4.51 14.77
N TRP A 227 30.93 -5.57 14.48
CA TRP A 227 30.66 -6.46 13.34
C TRP A 227 29.35 -7.24 13.51
N VAL A 228 29.05 -7.67 14.75
CA VAL A 228 27.79 -8.38 15.03
C VAL A 228 26.60 -7.48 14.75
N LYS A 229 26.63 -6.20 15.18
CA LYS A 229 25.59 -5.22 14.86
C LYS A 229 25.54 -4.90 13.36
N THR A 230 26.67 -4.70 12.69
CA THR A 230 26.66 -4.47 11.24
C THR A 230 26.02 -5.63 10.49
N SER A 231 26.34 -6.87 10.88
CA SER A 231 25.79 -8.07 10.26
C SER A 231 24.26 -8.16 10.41
N THR A 232 23.66 -7.63 11.49
CA THR A 232 22.19 -7.63 11.63
C THR A 232 21.52 -6.70 10.63
N PHE A 233 22.11 -5.53 10.33
CA PHE A 233 21.60 -4.64 9.28
C PHE A 233 21.79 -5.23 7.88
N MET A 234 22.86 -5.97 7.63
CA MET A 234 23.03 -6.72 6.39
C MET A 234 21.94 -7.79 6.21
N ILE A 235 21.64 -8.57 7.27
CA ILE A 235 20.56 -9.56 7.23
C ILE A 235 19.21 -8.87 7.00
N SER A 236 18.97 -7.74 7.66
CA SER A 236 17.78 -6.92 7.49
C SER A 236 17.58 -6.50 6.02
N SER A 237 18.58 -5.84 5.43
CA SER A 237 18.50 -5.34 4.06
C SER A 237 18.48 -6.47 3.02
N LEU A 238 19.15 -7.60 3.27
CA LEU A 238 19.03 -8.80 2.42
C LEU A 238 17.64 -9.42 2.49
N SER A 239 17.00 -9.47 3.67
CA SER A 239 15.61 -9.89 3.80
C SER A 239 14.66 -8.95 3.04
N ALA A 240 14.84 -7.63 3.18
CA ALA A 240 14.12 -6.65 2.38
C ALA A 240 14.34 -6.85 0.87
N THR A 241 15.56 -7.25 0.49
CA THR A 241 15.88 -7.52 -0.92
C THR A 241 15.16 -8.75 -1.45
N VAL A 242 15.16 -9.85 -0.71
CA VAL A 242 14.41 -11.06 -1.08
C VAL A 242 12.92 -10.76 -1.15
N ALA A 243 12.38 -9.96 -0.21
CA ALA A 243 10.98 -9.53 -0.27
C ALA A 243 10.70 -8.68 -1.52
N GLY A 244 11.58 -7.75 -1.89
CA GLY A 244 11.48 -6.96 -3.12
C GLY A 244 11.44 -7.84 -4.37
N VAL A 245 12.34 -8.83 -4.49
CA VAL A 245 12.34 -9.80 -5.61
C VAL A 245 11.01 -10.55 -5.71
N LEU A 246 10.44 -10.97 -4.59
CA LEU A 246 9.13 -11.65 -4.56
C LEU A 246 7.99 -10.70 -4.94
N LEU A 247 8.06 -9.44 -4.49
CA LEU A 247 7.02 -8.45 -4.72
C LEU A 247 7.00 -7.96 -6.16
N VAL A 248 8.11 -7.96 -6.89
CA VAL A 248 8.13 -7.68 -8.34
C VAL A 248 7.15 -8.59 -9.10
N GLY A 249 7.09 -9.87 -8.75
CA GLY A 249 6.19 -10.82 -9.40
C GLY A 249 4.73 -10.67 -8.98
N TYR A 250 4.46 -10.19 -7.76
CA TYR A 250 3.12 -10.19 -7.15
C TYR A 250 2.43 -8.82 -7.12
N ALA A 251 3.19 -7.74 -6.96
CA ALA A 251 2.72 -6.36 -6.79
C ALA A 251 3.15 -5.43 -7.95
N GLY A 252 3.85 -5.97 -8.96
CA GLY A 252 4.37 -5.19 -10.08
C GLY A 252 5.50 -4.22 -9.70
N VAL A 253 5.80 -3.30 -10.61
CA VAL A 253 6.86 -2.30 -10.43
C VAL A 253 6.28 -0.91 -10.22
N HIS A 254 6.25 -0.43 -8.98
CA HIS A 254 5.92 0.96 -8.64
C HIS A 254 6.84 1.53 -7.54
N PRO A 255 7.12 2.85 -7.54
CA PRO A 255 7.92 3.50 -6.49
C PRO A 255 7.31 3.45 -5.08
N SER A 256 6.07 2.98 -4.94
CA SER A 256 5.35 2.87 -3.67
C SER A 256 5.31 1.45 -3.09
N VAL A 257 5.78 0.41 -3.80
CA VAL A 257 5.59 -1.00 -3.40
C VAL A 257 6.12 -1.32 -2.00
N GLY A 258 7.24 -0.75 -1.60
CA GLY A 258 7.83 -0.96 -0.28
C GLY A 258 7.31 -0.02 0.82
N ARG A 259 6.45 0.96 0.50
CA ARG A 259 5.99 1.96 1.48
C ARG A 259 5.30 1.28 2.67
N GLY A 260 5.72 1.63 3.89
CA GLY A 260 5.12 1.12 5.12
C GLY A 260 5.61 -0.26 5.56
N TYR A 261 6.38 -1.00 4.74
CA TYR A 261 6.90 -2.32 5.09
C TYR A 261 7.78 -2.29 6.34
N GLU A 262 8.50 -1.20 6.59
CA GLU A 262 9.27 -0.98 7.81
C GLU A 262 8.40 -1.02 9.06
N PHE A 263 7.23 -0.36 9.04
CA PHE A 263 6.30 -0.32 10.16
C PHE A 263 5.53 -1.63 10.30
N THR A 264 5.16 -2.27 9.19
CA THR A 264 4.49 -3.58 9.19
C THR A 264 5.42 -4.64 9.77
N ALA A 265 6.71 -4.64 9.39
CA ALA A 265 7.71 -5.56 9.94
C ALA A 265 7.95 -5.34 11.44
N ILE A 266 8.04 -4.09 11.91
CA ILE A 266 8.15 -3.77 13.34
C ILE A 266 6.92 -4.29 14.08
N THR A 267 5.72 -4.01 13.57
CA THR A 267 4.46 -4.44 14.18
C THR A 267 4.37 -5.96 14.28
N ALA A 268 4.72 -6.67 13.19
CA ALA A 268 4.76 -8.12 13.15
C ALA A 268 5.73 -8.71 14.19
N VAL A 269 6.97 -8.19 14.25
CA VAL A 269 8.00 -8.62 15.21
C VAL A 269 7.54 -8.42 16.66
N VAL A 270 6.90 -7.29 16.93
CA VAL A 270 6.40 -6.92 18.24
C VAL A 270 5.18 -7.74 18.65
N LEU A 271 4.25 -7.99 17.73
CA LEU A 271 3.11 -8.89 17.93
C LEU A 271 3.59 -10.33 18.18
N GLY A 272 4.71 -10.72 17.55
CA GLY A 272 5.47 -11.95 17.83
C GLY A 272 6.13 -12.00 19.21
N GLY A 273 5.99 -10.98 20.05
CA GLY A 273 6.48 -10.97 21.43
C GLY A 273 7.97 -10.62 21.57
N VAL A 274 8.57 -10.01 20.55
CA VAL A 274 9.93 -9.49 20.62
C VAL A 274 9.94 -8.14 21.33
N VAL A 275 10.88 -7.96 22.26
CA VAL A 275 10.91 -6.76 23.10
C VAL A 275 11.59 -5.62 22.35
N LEU A 276 10.86 -4.51 22.19
CA LEU A 276 11.41 -3.23 21.72
C LEU A 276 12.49 -2.76 22.70
N GLY A 277 13.74 -2.69 22.22
CA GLY A 277 14.94 -2.45 23.05
C GLY A 277 15.84 -3.67 23.23
N GLY A 278 15.47 -4.83 22.67
CA GLY A 278 16.37 -5.97 22.49
C GLY A 278 16.46 -6.96 23.64
N GLY A 279 17.34 -7.95 23.47
CA GLY A 279 17.67 -8.95 24.48
C GLY A 279 16.65 -10.08 24.68
N ARG A 280 15.45 -9.99 24.08
CA ARG A 280 14.43 -11.06 24.16
C ARG A 280 13.59 -11.11 22.89
N GLY A 281 13.50 -12.30 22.30
CA GLY A 281 12.62 -12.57 21.17
C GLY A 281 12.83 -13.96 20.60
N TRP A 282 11.88 -14.43 19.78
CA TRP A 282 12.00 -15.68 19.04
C TRP A 282 11.65 -15.48 17.56
N VAL A 283 12.57 -15.82 16.66
CA VAL A 283 12.42 -15.54 15.22
C VAL A 283 11.19 -16.19 14.59
N VAL A 284 10.81 -17.40 15.04
CA VAL A 284 9.61 -18.08 14.55
C VAL A 284 8.34 -17.36 15.00
N ALA A 285 8.34 -16.78 16.20
CA ALA A 285 7.22 -15.98 16.67
C ALA A 285 7.12 -14.63 15.93
N ALA A 286 8.25 -14.04 15.51
CA ALA A 286 8.24 -12.86 14.65
C ALA A 286 7.61 -13.15 13.27
N ALA A 287 7.97 -14.29 12.64
CA ALA A 287 7.32 -14.73 11.41
C ALA A 287 5.82 -15.00 11.63
N ALA A 288 5.44 -15.68 12.71
CA ALA A 288 4.04 -15.90 13.07
C ALA A 288 3.29 -14.59 13.36
N GLY A 289 3.97 -13.57 13.87
CA GLY A 289 3.43 -12.23 14.06
C GLY A 289 3.08 -11.54 12.74
N ALA A 290 3.85 -11.75 11.67
CA ALA A 290 3.49 -11.27 10.33
C ALA A 290 2.21 -11.94 9.83
N PHE A 291 2.09 -13.27 9.99
CA PHE A 291 0.86 -13.99 9.67
C PHE A 291 -0.33 -13.53 10.52
N ALA A 292 -0.15 -13.28 11.81
CA ALA A 292 -1.22 -12.79 12.68
C ALA A 292 -1.67 -11.38 12.28
N LEU A 293 -0.72 -10.50 11.94
CA LEU A 293 -1.03 -9.14 11.51
C LEU A 293 -1.79 -9.14 10.18
N GLU A 294 -1.33 -9.88 9.18
CA GLU A 294 -2.01 -9.96 7.88
C GLU A 294 -3.34 -10.73 7.94
N ALA A 295 -3.47 -11.72 8.82
CA ALA A 295 -4.74 -12.37 9.11
C ALA A 295 -5.72 -11.37 9.75
N LEU A 296 -5.26 -10.51 10.66
CA LEU A 296 -6.10 -9.47 11.24
C LEU A 296 -6.62 -8.51 10.16
N PHE A 297 -5.76 -8.04 9.26
CA PHE A 297 -6.20 -7.15 8.17
C PHE A 297 -7.14 -7.84 7.18
N THR A 298 -6.89 -9.11 6.87
CA THR A 298 -7.79 -9.92 6.03
C THR A 298 -9.16 -10.08 6.71
N LEU A 299 -9.19 -10.28 8.03
CA LEU A 299 -10.41 -10.36 8.81
C LEU A 299 -11.20 -9.04 8.81
N LEU A 300 -10.50 -7.91 8.99
CA LEU A 300 -11.12 -6.58 8.94
C LEU A 300 -11.73 -6.30 7.56
N ASN A 301 -11.03 -6.67 6.50
CA ASN A 301 -11.52 -6.54 5.14
C ASN A 301 -12.82 -7.35 4.91
N PHE A 302 -12.84 -8.63 5.33
CA PHE A 302 -14.06 -9.44 5.24
C PHE A 302 -15.19 -8.98 6.18
N ALA A 303 -14.88 -8.22 7.22
CA ALA A 303 -15.86 -7.59 8.08
C ALA A 303 -16.40 -6.26 7.51
N GLY A 304 -16.01 -5.87 6.29
CA GLY A 304 -16.44 -4.63 5.64
C GLY A 304 -15.81 -3.37 6.24
N VAL A 305 -14.70 -3.51 6.98
CA VAL A 305 -13.99 -2.35 7.56
C VAL A 305 -13.14 -1.72 6.46
N PRO A 306 -13.27 -0.40 6.20
CA PRO A 306 -12.45 0.30 5.21
C PRO A 306 -10.96 0.10 5.45
N SER A 307 -10.19 -0.04 4.37
CA SER A 307 -8.73 -0.25 4.40
C SER A 307 -7.97 0.92 5.05
N THR A 308 -8.55 2.13 5.08
CA THR A 308 -8.00 3.31 5.76
C THR A 308 -7.75 3.10 7.26
N TYR A 309 -8.47 2.17 7.90
CA TYR A 309 -8.23 1.83 9.31
C TYR A 309 -6.99 0.97 9.54
N ARG A 310 -6.37 0.41 8.48
CA ARG A 310 -5.21 -0.49 8.58
C ARG A 310 -4.06 0.16 9.33
N ASP A 311 -3.69 1.38 8.94
CA ASP A 311 -2.56 2.10 9.52
C ASP A 311 -2.86 2.59 10.94
N ALA A 312 -4.11 2.99 11.20
CA ALA A 312 -4.56 3.35 12.53
C ALA A 312 -4.48 2.15 13.51
N VAL A 313 -4.94 0.97 13.08
CA VAL A 313 -4.84 -0.28 13.85
C VAL A 313 -3.37 -0.66 14.06
N GLN A 314 -2.54 -0.56 13.01
CA GLN A 314 -1.11 -0.84 13.10
C GLN A 314 -0.42 0.08 14.12
N GLY A 315 -0.66 1.39 14.05
CA GLY A 315 -0.14 2.37 14.99
C GLY A 315 -0.58 2.11 16.43
N ALA A 316 -1.85 1.77 16.62
CA ALA A 316 -2.38 1.38 17.94
C ALA A 316 -1.67 0.15 18.51
N ILE A 317 -1.41 -0.87 17.69
CA ILE A 317 -0.67 -2.09 18.11
C ILE A 317 0.74 -1.72 18.59
N ILE A 318 1.46 -0.89 17.83
CA ILE A 318 2.81 -0.44 18.21
C ILE A 318 2.78 0.31 19.55
N ILE A 319 1.89 1.29 19.70
CA ILE A 319 1.77 2.10 20.91
C ILE A 319 1.47 1.21 22.13
N LEU A 320 0.48 0.32 22.01
CA LEU A 320 0.09 -0.60 23.07
C LEU A 320 1.24 -1.52 23.47
N ALA A 321 1.99 -2.02 22.49
CA ALA A 321 3.12 -2.88 22.77
C ALA A 321 4.29 -2.15 23.45
N VAL A 322 4.60 -0.93 23.03
CA VAL A 322 5.59 -0.06 23.70
C VAL A 322 5.16 0.24 25.13
N ALA A 323 3.89 0.63 25.33
CA ALA A 323 3.34 0.95 26.64
C ALA A 323 3.40 -0.26 27.59
N TYR A 324 3.06 -1.46 27.09
CA TYR A 324 3.19 -2.71 27.83
C TYR A 324 4.64 -3.03 28.20
N SER A 325 5.57 -2.88 27.27
CA SER A 325 7.01 -3.09 27.52
C SER A 325 7.55 -2.11 28.58
N ALA A 326 7.19 -0.82 28.50
CA ALA A 326 7.64 0.21 29.42
C ALA A 326 7.12 0.00 30.86
N THR A 327 5.86 -0.41 31.02
CA THR A 327 5.24 -0.63 32.34
C THR A 327 5.80 -1.89 33.03
N THR A 328 5.96 -2.99 32.28
CA THR A 328 6.52 -4.24 32.80
C THR A 328 8.00 -4.10 33.19
N PHE A 329 8.78 -3.33 32.43
CA PHE A 329 10.18 -3.04 32.76
C PHE A 329 10.32 -2.20 34.04
N ARG A 330 9.48 -1.16 34.22
CA ARG A 330 9.46 -0.33 35.43
C ARG A 330 9.05 -1.12 36.68
N ALA A 331 8.07 -2.02 36.56
CA ALA A 331 7.63 -2.88 37.66
C ALA A 331 8.76 -3.80 38.18
N ARG A 332 9.56 -4.37 37.28
CA ARG A 332 10.69 -5.25 37.63
C ARG A 332 11.85 -4.51 38.30
N ARG A 333 12.17 -3.28 37.86
CA ARG A 333 13.18 -2.43 38.53
C ARG A 333 12.75 -2.06 39.95
N ARG A 334 11.47 -1.75 40.16
CA ARG A 334 10.92 -1.50 41.51
C ARG A 334 10.98 -2.74 42.41
N GLY A 335 10.71 -3.94 41.88
CA GLY A 335 10.85 -5.20 42.64
C GLY A 335 12.29 -5.46 43.10
N ARG A 336 13.27 -5.30 42.22
CA ARG A 336 14.71 -5.45 42.57
C ARG A 336 15.22 -4.41 43.56
N ALA A 337 14.70 -3.18 43.51
CA ALA A 337 15.06 -2.14 44.49
C ALA A 337 14.51 -2.44 45.90
N LEU A 338 13.44 -3.22 46.00
CA LEU A 338 12.85 -3.68 47.27
C LEU A 338 13.50 -4.96 47.82
N GLU A 339 14.18 -5.75 46.97
CA GLU A 339 14.94 -6.95 47.34
C GLU A 339 16.44 -6.68 47.60
N ALA A 340 16.90 -5.44 47.46
CA ALA A 340 18.26 -5.09 47.88
C ALA A 340 18.43 -5.43 49.37
N PRO A 341 19.49 -6.18 49.78
CA PRO A 341 19.64 -6.59 51.16
C PRO A 341 19.63 -5.37 52.07
N ALA A 342 18.72 -5.36 53.05
CA ALA A 342 18.65 -4.33 54.06
C ALA A 342 20.06 -4.09 54.62
N GLY A 343 20.50 -2.83 54.61
CA GLY A 343 21.80 -2.43 55.11
C GLY A 343 22.08 -3.05 56.48
N ARG A 344 23.34 -3.47 56.66
CA ARG A 344 23.88 -4.06 57.89
C ARG A 344 23.39 -3.26 59.11
N PRO A 345 22.85 -3.89 60.17
CA PRO A 345 22.42 -3.15 61.36
C PRO A 345 23.61 -2.37 61.95
N PRO A 346 23.42 -1.11 62.37
CA PRO A 346 24.50 -0.30 62.91
C PRO A 346 25.02 -0.95 64.19
N GLY A 347 26.30 -1.35 64.18
CA GLY A 347 26.98 -1.95 65.33
C GLY A 347 27.54 -3.37 65.13
N ALA A 348 27.35 -4.01 63.96
CA ALA A 348 27.99 -5.31 63.69
C ALA A 348 29.51 -5.14 63.50
N PRO A 349 30.37 -5.86 64.24
CA PRO A 349 31.83 -5.79 64.06
C PRO A 349 32.24 -6.16 62.64
N PRO A 350 33.31 -5.57 62.07
CA PRO A 350 33.82 -5.98 60.77
C PRO A 350 34.18 -7.48 60.78
N PRO A 351 33.98 -8.21 59.66
CA PRO A 351 34.33 -9.63 59.60
C PRO A 351 35.83 -9.79 59.91
N GLN A 352 36.17 -10.69 60.83
CA GLN A 352 37.56 -11.06 61.04
C GLN A 352 38.09 -11.71 59.75
N ALA A 353 39.25 -11.23 59.28
CA ALA A 353 39.93 -11.81 58.14
C ALA A 353 40.21 -13.30 58.42
N ALA A 354 39.84 -14.16 57.45
CA ALA A 354 40.23 -15.56 57.49
C ALA A 354 41.76 -15.67 57.43
N PRO A 355 42.38 -16.63 58.16
CA PRO A 355 43.84 -16.75 58.22
C PRO A 355 44.42 -17.10 56.85
N GLU A 356 45.43 -16.35 56.42
CA GLU A 356 46.24 -16.62 55.24
C GLU A 356 46.94 -17.98 55.39
N THR A 357 46.60 -18.93 54.53
CA THR A 357 47.39 -20.13 54.33
C THR A 357 48.46 -19.86 53.28
N SER A 358 49.67 -19.57 53.74
CA SER A 358 50.89 -19.61 52.92
C SER A 358 51.38 -21.06 52.76
N PRO A 359 51.87 -21.45 51.57
CA PRO A 359 52.97 -22.38 51.49
C PRO A 359 54.23 -21.70 50.93
N ALA A 360 55.16 -21.48 51.85
CA ALA A 360 56.60 -21.70 51.79
C ALA A 360 57.35 -21.71 50.43
N SER A 361 58.36 -20.83 50.40
CA SER A 361 59.78 -21.14 50.11
C SER A 361 60.25 -21.39 48.67
N GLY A 362 61.09 -20.47 48.19
CA GLY A 362 62.30 -20.82 47.43
C GLY A 362 62.83 -19.75 46.48
N ALA A 363 63.76 -18.91 46.98
CA ALA A 363 64.95 -18.29 46.33
C ALA A 363 64.82 -17.70 44.89
N LYS A 364 65.41 -16.57 44.49
CA LYS A 364 66.47 -15.68 44.98
C LYS A 364 66.53 -14.50 43.96
N THR A 365 66.83 -13.27 44.42
CA THR A 365 67.62 -12.17 43.78
C THR A 365 67.24 -11.70 42.35
N ASP A 366 67.16 -10.41 41.96
CA ASP A 366 67.80 -9.18 42.43
C ASP A 366 67.12 -7.94 41.80
N GLU A 367 67.38 -6.78 42.40
CA GLU A 367 67.38 -5.41 41.85
C GLU A 367 66.09 -4.55 41.70
N LEU A 368 66.09 -3.49 42.53
CA LEU A 368 65.37 -2.20 42.50
C LEU A 368 65.90 -1.26 41.36
N PRO A 369 65.49 0.03 41.23
CA PRO A 369 64.30 0.77 41.73
C PRO A 369 63.61 1.64 40.64
N GLY A 370 62.49 2.30 40.97
CA GLY A 370 61.91 3.34 40.11
C GLY A 370 60.75 4.11 40.75
N ASP A 371 61.10 5.00 41.66
CA ASP A 371 60.29 5.99 42.38
C ASP A 371 59.48 6.94 41.45
N ALA A 372 58.25 7.33 41.87
CA ALA A 372 57.82 8.74 41.94
C ALA A 372 56.30 8.96 42.17
N ARG A 373 56.02 9.54 43.35
CA ARG A 373 55.20 10.77 43.58
C ARG A 373 53.66 10.75 43.43
N HIS A 374 53.04 10.63 44.60
CA HIS A 374 51.98 11.46 45.21
C HIS A 374 52.07 13.01 44.96
N PRO A 375 51.13 13.89 45.42
CA PRO A 375 49.87 13.69 46.19
C PRO A 375 48.68 14.67 45.90
N CYS A 376 47.62 14.56 46.74
CA CYS A 376 46.74 15.64 47.28
C CYS A 376 45.52 16.13 46.48
N THR A 377 44.37 16.56 47.04
CA THR A 377 43.64 16.46 48.34
C THR A 377 42.29 17.23 48.19
N HIS A 378 41.40 17.12 49.19
CA HIS A 378 40.26 18.01 49.57
C HIS A 378 38.92 17.85 48.82
N SER A 379 37.74 18.11 49.40
CA SER A 379 37.20 18.11 50.78
C SER A 379 35.67 18.35 50.71
N LEU A 380 34.93 17.81 51.69
CA LEU A 380 33.68 18.25 52.35
C LEU A 380 32.66 19.15 51.62
N ASP A 381 31.38 18.77 51.67
CA ASP A 381 30.36 19.47 52.48
C ASP A 381 29.01 18.72 52.58
N ALA A 382 28.34 18.92 53.71
CA ALA A 382 27.06 18.32 54.11
C ALA A 382 26.15 19.38 54.75
N GLU A 383 24.88 19.42 54.36
CA GLU A 383 23.72 20.05 55.03
C GLU A 383 22.47 19.58 54.23
N GLY A 384 21.28 19.24 54.73
CA GLY A 384 20.66 19.29 56.05
C GLY A 384 19.15 19.58 55.88
N ARG A 385 18.27 18.70 56.44
CA ARG A 385 16.84 18.93 56.82
C ARG A 385 15.80 19.03 55.67
N GLN A 386 14.50 18.67 55.80
CA GLN A 386 13.67 18.13 56.89
C GLN A 386 12.33 17.59 56.33
N ARG A 387 11.84 16.51 56.96
CA ARG A 387 10.44 16.16 57.34
C ARG A 387 9.28 16.16 56.33
N ASN A 388 8.78 14.94 56.12
CA ASN A 388 7.48 14.42 56.57
C ASN A 388 6.18 15.16 56.18
N GLN A 389 5.33 14.49 55.41
CA GLN A 389 3.90 14.34 55.73
C GLN A 389 3.34 13.10 55.04
N GLY A 390 2.78 12.20 55.85
CA GLY A 390 2.15 10.97 55.38
C GLY A 390 0.76 11.23 54.81
N ARG A 391 0.33 10.37 53.88
CA ARG A 391 -1.09 10.14 53.63
C ARG A 391 -1.34 8.68 53.25
N PHE A 392 -2.15 8.06 54.10
CA PHE A 392 -2.80 6.78 53.95
C PHE A 392 -3.62 6.74 52.66
N VAL A 393 -3.38 5.79 51.75
CA VAL A 393 -4.39 5.37 50.75
C VAL A 393 -4.33 3.86 50.52
N MET A 394 -5.39 3.22 51.02
CA MET A 394 -6.09 2.01 50.59
C MET A 394 -5.47 1.14 49.47
N ARG A 395 -5.14 -0.11 49.82
CA ARG A 395 -4.91 -1.22 48.87
C ARG A 395 -6.21 -1.58 48.15
N ARG A 396 -6.28 -1.39 46.83
CA ARG A 396 -7.11 -2.21 45.94
C ARG A 396 -6.21 -3.11 45.12
N ARG A 397 -6.38 -4.42 45.29
CA ARG A 397 -5.80 -5.46 44.42
C ARG A 397 -6.56 -5.41 43.10
N PHE A 398 -5.94 -4.94 42.03
CA PHE A 398 -6.38 -5.26 40.67
C PHE A 398 -5.54 -6.45 40.18
N THR A 399 -6.19 -7.61 40.09
CA THR A 399 -5.73 -8.74 39.30
C THR A 399 -5.86 -8.38 37.83
N VAL A 400 -4.73 -8.18 37.15
CA VAL A 400 -4.69 -8.06 35.69
C VAL A 400 -4.75 -9.46 35.10
N ALA A 401 -5.95 -9.85 34.68
CA ALA A 401 -6.17 -10.94 33.76
C ALA A 401 -6.98 -10.39 32.59
N SER A 402 -6.56 -10.76 31.37
CA SER A 402 -7.22 -10.50 30.08
C SER A 402 -6.99 -9.11 29.47
N ALA A 403 -6.04 -9.05 28.54
CA ALA A 403 -6.02 -8.06 27.46
C ALA A 403 -6.01 -8.85 26.13
N MET A 404 -7.20 -9.23 25.69
CA MET A 404 -7.53 -9.51 24.29
C MET A 404 -8.95 -8.99 24.09
N VAL A 405 -9.15 -8.32 22.96
CA VAL A 405 -10.38 -7.63 22.51
C VAL A 405 -10.61 -6.26 23.19
N GLY A 406 -10.39 -5.20 22.41
CA GLY A 406 -10.70 -3.83 22.80
C GLY A 406 -9.84 -2.81 22.05
N ALA A 407 -9.99 -2.71 20.72
CA ALA A 407 -9.44 -1.62 19.93
C ALA A 407 -10.55 -0.98 19.08
N VAL A 408 -11.57 -0.44 19.76
CA VAL A 408 -12.42 0.63 19.23
C VAL A 408 -12.75 1.51 20.42
N ALA A 409 -12.04 2.65 20.56
CA ALA A 409 -12.49 3.86 21.24
C ALA A 409 -11.31 4.82 21.47
N LEU A 410 -11.42 6.01 20.87
CA LEU A 410 -10.72 7.27 21.12
C LEU A 410 -9.22 7.34 20.77
N MET A 411 -8.89 8.25 19.85
CA MET A 411 -8.30 9.55 20.24
C MET A 411 -8.34 10.55 19.08
N THR A 412 -9.01 11.66 19.33
CA THR A 412 -8.92 12.92 18.59
C THR A 412 -7.89 13.85 19.26
N LEU A 413 -7.26 14.68 18.41
CA LEU A 413 -6.56 15.95 18.66
C LEU A 413 -5.09 15.97 19.13
N ALA A 414 -4.32 16.66 18.27
CA ALA A 414 -3.36 17.74 18.53
C ALA A 414 -1.86 17.42 18.51
N GLY A 415 -1.13 18.17 17.67
CA GLY A 415 0.09 18.85 18.14
C GLY A 415 1.23 18.97 17.13
N CYS A 416 1.19 20.04 16.35
CA CYS A 416 2.27 20.86 15.78
C CYS A 416 3.74 20.44 16.00
N THR A 417 4.55 20.48 14.93
CA THR A 417 5.95 20.90 15.02
C THR A 417 6.34 21.76 13.81
N THR A 418 7.06 22.83 14.09
CA THR A 418 7.56 23.93 13.24
C THR A 418 8.85 23.60 12.48
N ASP A 419 8.93 24.00 11.19
CA ASP A 419 10.00 24.67 10.38
C ASP A 419 11.53 24.39 10.63
N PRO A 420 12.48 24.64 9.69
CA PRO A 420 12.39 25.53 8.53
C PRO A 420 13.00 25.07 7.17
N SER A 421 12.55 25.81 6.15
CA SER A 421 13.11 26.16 4.83
C SER A 421 14.59 25.91 4.53
N VAL A 422 14.86 25.47 3.29
CA VAL A 422 16.08 25.78 2.53
C VAL A 422 15.68 26.17 1.11
N THR A 423 15.95 27.43 0.77
CA THR A 423 15.84 28.02 -0.57
C THR A 423 17.12 27.78 -1.39
N ASP A 424 16.90 27.18 -2.56
CA ASP A 424 17.26 27.64 -3.91
C ASP A 424 18.69 27.57 -4.49
N SER A 425 18.67 27.19 -5.78
CA SER A 425 19.61 27.46 -6.90
C SER A 425 20.98 26.75 -7.01
N SER A 426 21.13 25.93 -8.06
CA SER A 426 22.18 26.12 -9.10
C SER A 426 22.02 25.14 -10.29
N GLU A 427 22.15 25.70 -11.49
CA GLU A 427 21.96 25.09 -12.80
C GLU A 427 23.08 24.11 -13.24
N ALA A 428 22.64 23.14 -14.08
CA ALA A 428 23.33 22.45 -15.19
C ALA A 428 24.44 21.40 -14.88
N PRO A 429 24.63 20.34 -15.72
CA PRO A 429 24.36 20.31 -17.17
C PRO A 429 23.65 19.07 -17.75
N GLU A 430 23.18 19.26 -18.99
CA GLU A 430 22.64 18.28 -19.95
C GLU A 430 23.50 17.01 -20.07
N SER A 431 22.87 15.84 -20.05
CA SER A 431 23.38 14.65 -20.76
C SER A 431 22.29 13.62 -21.05
N SER A 432 22.12 13.37 -22.36
CA SER A 432 21.57 12.21 -23.07
C SER A 432 20.08 11.84 -22.87
N GLU A 433 19.31 12.17 -23.90
CA GLU A 433 17.96 11.67 -24.21
C GLU A 433 17.84 10.15 -24.04
N GLU A 434 17.16 9.75 -22.96
CA GLU A 434 16.45 8.47 -22.87
C GLU A 434 14.97 8.78 -23.15
N ALA A 435 14.36 8.08 -24.10
CA ALA A 435 13.03 8.40 -24.61
C ALA A 435 11.98 8.46 -23.49
N SER A 436 11.57 9.67 -23.14
CA SER A 436 10.36 9.96 -22.37
C SER A 436 9.16 9.36 -23.09
N VAL A 437 8.28 8.66 -22.37
CA VAL A 437 6.94 8.36 -22.90
C VAL A 437 6.28 9.71 -23.11
N GLU A 438 6.22 10.15 -24.36
CA GLU A 438 5.55 11.39 -24.73
C GLU A 438 4.05 11.13 -24.62
N TRP A 439 3.45 11.56 -23.50
CA TRP A 439 2.00 11.42 -23.27
C TRP A 439 1.17 12.30 -24.20
N PHE A 440 1.82 13.27 -24.86
CA PHE A 440 1.19 14.19 -25.78
C PHE A 440 1.30 13.67 -27.23
N ASP A 441 0.19 13.16 -27.77
CA ASP A 441 0.06 12.82 -29.18
C ASP A 441 -0.72 13.94 -29.90
N GLN A 442 -0.02 14.71 -30.73
CA GLN A 442 -0.60 15.84 -31.45
C GLN A 442 -1.72 15.42 -32.42
N ALA A 443 -1.62 14.25 -33.07
CA ALA A 443 -2.64 13.79 -34.00
C ALA A 443 -3.92 13.36 -33.26
N LEU A 444 -3.77 12.68 -32.12
CA LEU A 444 -4.90 12.31 -31.27
C LEU A 444 -5.54 13.55 -30.62
N PHE A 445 -4.74 14.52 -30.18
CA PHE A 445 -5.22 15.82 -29.69
C PHE A 445 -6.07 16.54 -30.74
N ASP A 446 -5.59 16.64 -31.98
CA ASP A 446 -6.32 17.30 -33.07
C ASP A 446 -7.60 16.55 -33.46
N LYS A 447 -7.56 15.20 -33.46
CA LYS A 447 -8.75 14.35 -33.70
C LYS A 447 -9.82 14.63 -32.64
N GLN A 448 -9.47 14.49 -31.36
CA GLN A 448 -10.42 14.67 -30.26
C GLN A 448 -10.95 16.11 -30.18
N ASN A 449 -10.12 17.12 -30.48
CA ASN A 449 -10.56 18.51 -30.53
C ASN A 449 -11.61 18.73 -31.64
N ALA A 450 -11.41 18.15 -32.82
CA ALA A 450 -12.38 18.24 -33.90
C ALA A 450 -13.70 17.54 -33.54
N GLU A 451 -13.63 16.38 -32.90
CA GLU A 451 -14.78 15.56 -32.48
C GLU A 451 -15.70 16.27 -31.48
N ARG A 452 -15.19 17.16 -30.62
CA ARG A 452 -16.00 17.97 -29.68
C ARG A 452 -17.11 18.78 -30.37
N THR A 453 -16.90 19.14 -31.63
CA THR A 453 -17.83 19.99 -32.41
C THR A 453 -18.75 19.18 -33.34
N VAL A 454 -18.58 17.86 -33.39
CA VAL A 454 -19.39 16.99 -34.25
C VAL A 454 -20.73 16.72 -33.57
N VAL A 455 -21.83 16.86 -34.32
CA VAL A 455 -23.17 16.48 -33.84
C VAL A 455 -23.25 14.95 -33.83
N PRO A 456 -23.49 14.30 -32.68
CA PRO A 456 -23.57 12.84 -32.61
C PRO A 456 -24.74 12.28 -33.43
N GLU A 457 -24.51 11.15 -34.10
CA GLU A 457 -25.54 10.42 -34.83
C GLU A 457 -26.23 9.42 -33.92
N GLY A 458 -27.57 9.38 -33.91
CA GLY A 458 -28.35 8.41 -33.13
C GLY A 458 -29.66 9.00 -32.58
N PRO A 459 -30.40 8.23 -31.78
CA PRO A 459 -31.64 8.69 -31.16
C PRO A 459 -31.41 9.85 -30.17
N GLU A 460 -32.27 10.87 -30.25
CA GLU A 460 -32.27 11.98 -29.29
C GLU A 460 -32.65 11.49 -27.88
N GLY A 461 -31.99 12.02 -26.85
CA GLY A 461 -32.21 11.62 -25.46
C GLY A 461 -31.64 10.24 -25.08
N GLN A 462 -30.90 9.58 -25.98
CA GLN A 462 -30.26 8.29 -25.73
C GLN A 462 -28.76 8.34 -26.09
N PRO A 463 -27.96 9.14 -25.37
CA PRO A 463 -26.55 9.38 -25.72
C PRO A 463 -25.69 8.10 -25.69
N TRP A 464 -26.08 7.07 -24.94
CA TRP A 464 -25.44 5.74 -24.93
C TRP A 464 -25.64 4.92 -26.22
N LEU A 465 -26.51 5.36 -27.13
CA LEU A 465 -26.68 4.79 -28.48
C LEU A 465 -26.16 5.73 -29.58
N GLN A 466 -25.73 6.93 -29.23
CA GLN A 466 -25.19 7.87 -30.20
C GLN A 466 -23.75 7.52 -30.55
N THR A 467 -23.26 8.06 -31.66
CA THR A 467 -21.88 7.85 -32.10
C THR A 467 -21.36 9.07 -32.86
N ILE A 468 -20.05 9.30 -32.81
CA ILE A 468 -19.34 10.32 -33.58
C ILE A 468 -18.46 9.63 -34.62
N ASN A 469 -18.52 10.07 -35.87
CA ASN A 469 -17.65 9.59 -36.97
C ASN A 469 -17.58 8.06 -37.14
N ALA A 470 -18.70 7.35 -36.99
CA ALA A 470 -18.70 5.89 -36.95
C ALA A 470 -18.32 5.23 -38.29
N GLU A 471 -17.30 4.39 -38.26
CA GLU A 471 -17.08 3.33 -39.24
C GLU A 471 -17.73 2.04 -38.74
N LEU A 472 -18.62 1.45 -39.55
CA LEU A 472 -19.41 0.28 -39.14
C LEU A 472 -18.72 -1.04 -39.51
N VAL A 473 -18.77 -2.03 -38.61
CA VAL A 473 -18.33 -3.41 -38.85
C VAL A 473 -19.51 -4.37 -39.00
N ASP A 474 -19.38 -5.32 -39.92
CA ASP A 474 -20.35 -6.41 -40.10
C ASP A 474 -20.23 -7.44 -38.98
N THR A 475 -21.34 -7.68 -38.29
CA THR A 475 -21.45 -8.62 -37.17
C THR A 475 -22.29 -9.84 -37.53
N ALA A 476 -22.73 -10.01 -38.79
CA ALA A 476 -23.62 -11.08 -39.22
C ALA A 476 -23.10 -12.50 -38.87
N GLN A 477 -21.78 -12.67 -38.79
CA GLN A 477 -21.15 -13.93 -38.37
C GLN A 477 -21.45 -14.33 -36.90
N TYR A 478 -21.80 -13.36 -36.05
CA TYR A 478 -22.15 -13.57 -34.64
C TYR A 478 -23.66 -13.65 -34.39
N ALA A 479 -24.47 -13.51 -35.46
CA ALA A 479 -25.91 -13.57 -35.37
C ALA A 479 -26.36 -14.91 -34.77
N SER A 480 -27.22 -14.85 -33.76
CA SER A 480 -27.65 -16.04 -33.03
C SER A 480 -29.04 -15.89 -32.45
N THR A 481 -29.70 -17.01 -32.19
CA THR A 481 -31.05 -17.05 -31.60
C THR A 481 -31.02 -17.57 -30.18
N GLY A 482 -31.83 -16.96 -29.32
CA GLY A 482 -31.96 -17.35 -27.91
C GLY A 482 -30.94 -16.65 -27.01
N PRO A 483 -31.12 -16.77 -25.68
CA PRO A 483 -30.33 -16.02 -24.72
C PRO A 483 -28.88 -16.53 -24.66
N LYS A 484 -27.93 -15.60 -24.53
CA LYS A 484 -26.47 -15.82 -24.58
C LYS A 484 -25.77 -15.50 -23.28
N LYS A 485 -24.66 -16.19 -22.98
CA LYS A 485 -23.83 -15.89 -21.81
C LYS A 485 -22.83 -14.79 -22.11
N ALA A 486 -22.84 -13.73 -21.31
CA ALA A 486 -21.81 -12.69 -21.32
C ALA A 486 -20.76 -12.96 -20.24
N CYS A 487 -19.50 -12.68 -20.54
CA CYS A 487 -18.40 -12.75 -19.58
C CYS A 487 -17.75 -11.38 -19.47
N PHE A 488 -17.86 -10.75 -18.31
CA PHE A 488 -17.39 -9.39 -18.08
C PHE A 488 -16.14 -9.38 -17.20
N ALA A 489 -15.00 -8.98 -17.79
CA ALA A 489 -13.75 -8.74 -17.08
C ALA A 489 -13.59 -7.24 -16.82
N ASN A 490 -13.82 -6.82 -15.58
CA ASN A 490 -13.81 -5.42 -15.17
C ASN A 490 -12.48 -5.03 -14.49
N ALA A 491 -12.00 -3.81 -14.74
CA ALA A 491 -10.81 -3.28 -14.07
C ALA A 491 -11.00 -3.15 -12.56
N SER A 492 -12.05 -2.45 -12.13
CA SER A 492 -12.38 -2.23 -10.72
C SER A 492 -13.76 -1.61 -10.50
N ILE A 493 -14.17 -1.54 -9.24
CA ILE A 493 -15.29 -0.73 -8.73
C ILE A 493 -14.80 0.25 -7.65
N SER A 494 -13.54 0.67 -7.74
CA SER A 494 -12.80 1.35 -6.67
C SER A 494 -13.14 2.82 -6.47
N ASN A 495 -13.82 3.45 -7.44
CA ASN A 495 -14.22 4.86 -7.35
C ASN A 495 -15.72 5.07 -7.67
N PRO A 496 -16.29 6.23 -7.30
CA PRO A 496 -17.71 6.51 -7.47
C PRO A 496 -18.18 6.47 -8.92
N TRP A 497 -17.37 6.91 -9.90
CA TRP A 497 -17.70 6.84 -11.32
C TRP A 497 -17.94 5.40 -11.78
N ARG A 498 -17.01 4.49 -11.45
CA ARG A 498 -17.14 3.06 -11.76
C ARG A 498 -18.33 2.43 -11.04
N GLN A 499 -18.64 2.86 -9.82
CA GLN A 499 -19.79 2.36 -9.06
C GLN A 499 -21.12 2.79 -9.68
N THR A 500 -21.27 4.05 -10.11
CA THR A 500 -22.46 4.50 -10.83
C THR A 500 -22.62 3.74 -12.15
N GLY A 501 -21.52 3.58 -12.89
CA GLY A 501 -21.49 2.82 -14.13
C GLY A 501 -21.87 1.34 -13.94
N TRP A 502 -21.32 0.71 -12.90
CA TRP A 502 -21.65 -0.66 -12.52
C TRP A 502 -23.14 -0.86 -12.25
N ILE A 503 -23.77 0.05 -11.49
CA ILE A 503 -25.21 0.00 -11.21
C ILE A 503 -26.01 0.10 -12.51
N THR A 504 -25.66 1.05 -13.38
CA THR A 504 -26.29 1.26 -14.69
C THR A 504 -26.19 0.02 -15.58
N MET A 505 -25.00 -0.56 -15.69
CA MET A 505 -24.77 -1.78 -16.47
C MET A 505 -25.62 -2.95 -15.94
N ASN A 506 -25.71 -3.12 -14.62
CA ASN A 506 -26.51 -4.20 -14.03
C ASN A 506 -28.02 -4.00 -14.22
N GLN A 507 -28.54 -2.77 -14.24
CA GLN A 507 -29.96 -2.56 -14.57
C GLN A 507 -30.22 -2.78 -16.06
N GLN A 508 -29.30 -2.40 -16.94
CA GLN A 508 -29.39 -2.72 -18.36
C GLN A 508 -29.32 -4.23 -18.63
N LEU A 509 -28.51 -4.96 -17.86
CA LEU A 509 -28.44 -6.42 -17.94
C LEU A 509 -29.80 -7.06 -17.68
N LYS A 510 -30.52 -6.61 -16.64
CA LYS A 510 -31.87 -7.11 -16.33
C LYS A 510 -32.83 -6.94 -17.50
N VAL A 511 -32.80 -5.77 -18.16
CA VAL A 511 -33.63 -5.51 -19.36
C VAL A 511 -33.33 -6.52 -20.46
N LEU A 512 -32.05 -6.84 -20.69
CA LEU A 512 -31.66 -7.82 -21.72
C LEU A 512 -31.93 -9.27 -21.32
N GLN A 513 -31.92 -9.59 -20.02
CA GLN A 513 -32.33 -10.88 -19.50
C GLN A 513 -33.84 -11.09 -19.68
N ASP A 514 -34.65 -10.10 -19.32
CA ASP A 514 -36.10 -10.13 -19.50
C ASP A 514 -36.50 -10.19 -20.99
N ALA A 515 -35.72 -9.55 -21.86
CA ALA A 515 -35.89 -9.64 -23.31
C ALA A 515 -35.40 -10.97 -23.92
N GLY A 516 -34.77 -11.85 -23.14
CA GLY A 516 -34.23 -13.13 -23.60
C GLY A 516 -33.01 -13.01 -24.52
N VAL A 517 -32.27 -11.90 -24.43
CA VAL A 517 -31.04 -11.64 -25.19
C VAL A 517 -29.83 -12.21 -24.44
N ILE A 518 -29.74 -11.98 -23.13
CA ILE A 518 -28.66 -12.49 -22.27
C ILE A 518 -29.24 -13.50 -21.28
N SER A 519 -28.64 -14.67 -21.13
CA SER A 519 -29.05 -15.66 -20.10
C SER A 519 -28.50 -15.28 -18.74
N GLU A 520 -27.20 -15.02 -18.71
CA GLU A 520 -26.45 -14.66 -17.51
C GLU A 520 -25.22 -13.84 -17.92
N MET A 521 -24.72 -13.04 -16.98
CA MET A 521 -23.42 -12.38 -17.10
C MET A 521 -22.57 -12.80 -15.91
N GLU A 522 -21.46 -13.48 -16.19
CA GLU A 522 -20.45 -13.76 -15.16
C GLU A 522 -19.47 -12.60 -15.14
N THR A 523 -19.36 -11.94 -13.98
CA THR A 523 -18.51 -10.76 -13.84
C THR A 523 -17.36 -11.02 -12.88
N ARG A 524 -16.17 -10.55 -13.25
CA ARG A 524 -14.97 -10.59 -12.43
C ARG A 524 -14.38 -9.19 -12.30
N ASP A 525 -14.14 -8.80 -11.05
CA ASP A 525 -13.58 -7.49 -10.71
C ASP A 525 -12.11 -7.64 -10.35
N ALA A 526 -11.25 -7.00 -11.13
CA ALA A 526 -9.81 -7.18 -11.00
C ALA A 526 -9.19 -6.34 -9.86
N GLN A 527 -9.95 -5.44 -9.24
CA GLN A 527 -9.51 -4.59 -8.13
C GLN A 527 -8.25 -3.78 -8.48
N ASP A 528 -8.25 -3.15 -9.66
CA ASP A 528 -7.18 -2.32 -10.22
C ASP A 528 -5.86 -3.08 -10.47
N SER A 529 -5.92 -4.42 -10.60
CA SER A 529 -4.77 -5.29 -10.83
C SER A 529 -4.78 -5.87 -12.24
N ASP A 530 -3.80 -5.48 -13.05
CA ASP A 530 -3.57 -6.05 -14.39
C ASP A 530 -3.43 -7.58 -14.32
N ASP A 531 -2.65 -8.09 -13.37
CA ASP A 531 -2.42 -9.53 -13.23
C ASP A 531 -3.70 -10.30 -12.89
N THR A 532 -4.58 -9.69 -12.08
CA THR A 532 -5.88 -10.28 -11.74
C THR A 532 -6.78 -10.29 -12.97
N GLN A 533 -6.85 -9.17 -13.70
CA GLN A 533 -7.70 -9.06 -14.87
C GLN A 533 -7.28 -10.02 -15.99
N ILE A 534 -5.96 -10.16 -16.22
CA ILE A 534 -5.42 -11.15 -17.16
C ILE A 534 -5.87 -12.55 -16.76
N ALA A 535 -5.75 -12.92 -15.47
CA ALA A 535 -6.17 -14.22 -14.98
C ALA A 535 -7.68 -14.45 -15.10
N ASP A 536 -8.49 -13.39 -14.95
CA ASP A 536 -9.94 -13.45 -15.10
C ASP A 536 -10.37 -13.64 -16.56
N ILE A 537 -9.69 -12.97 -17.51
CA ILE A 537 -9.88 -13.19 -18.95
C ILE A 537 -9.48 -14.62 -19.32
N ASP A 538 -8.30 -15.08 -18.87
CA ASP A 538 -7.83 -16.44 -19.14
C ASP A 538 -8.78 -17.50 -18.55
N TYR A 539 -9.33 -17.25 -17.36
CA TYR A 539 -10.35 -18.11 -16.78
C TYR A 539 -11.60 -18.19 -17.68
N PHE A 540 -12.09 -17.07 -18.21
CA PHE A 540 -13.26 -17.07 -19.10
C PHE A 540 -12.99 -17.81 -20.41
N ILE A 541 -11.77 -17.72 -20.94
CA ILE A 541 -11.32 -18.47 -22.11
C ILE A 541 -11.30 -19.98 -21.80
N ASP A 542 -10.71 -20.37 -20.67
CA ASP A 542 -10.57 -21.76 -20.25
C ASP A 542 -11.92 -22.45 -19.97
N GLU A 543 -12.87 -21.73 -19.37
CA GLU A 543 -14.24 -22.23 -19.16
C GLU A 543 -14.97 -22.49 -20.48
N GLY A 544 -14.62 -21.77 -21.55
CA GLY A 544 -15.10 -22.00 -22.91
C GLY A 544 -16.62 -21.83 -23.10
N ASN A 545 -17.32 -21.22 -22.13
CA ASN A 545 -18.76 -21.08 -22.11
C ASN A 545 -19.26 -19.65 -22.39
N CYS A 546 -18.36 -18.71 -22.65
CA CYS A 546 -18.70 -17.33 -23.03
C CYS A 546 -19.20 -17.27 -24.48
N ASP A 547 -20.32 -16.59 -24.70
CA ASP A 547 -20.80 -16.25 -26.04
C ASP A 547 -20.29 -14.87 -26.50
N ILE A 548 -19.93 -14.00 -25.55
CA ILE A 548 -19.32 -12.69 -25.78
C ILE A 548 -18.43 -12.31 -24.60
N PHE A 549 -17.30 -11.65 -24.88
CA PHE A 549 -16.45 -11.04 -23.87
C PHE A 549 -16.72 -9.53 -23.82
N LEU A 550 -17.02 -9.03 -22.62
CA LEU A 550 -17.04 -7.60 -22.32
C LEU A 550 -15.81 -7.31 -21.47
N ILE A 551 -14.99 -6.32 -21.84
CA ILE A 551 -13.73 -6.05 -21.16
C ILE A 551 -13.61 -4.54 -20.95
N SER A 552 -13.44 -4.12 -19.69
CA SER A 552 -13.03 -2.75 -19.33
C SER A 552 -11.58 -2.82 -18.85
N PRO A 553 -10.57 -2.57 -19.71
CA PRO A 553 -9.16 -2.79 -19.39
C PRO A 553 -8.68 -1.95 -18.20
N ASN A 554 -7.85 -2.52 -17.34
CA ASN A 554 -7.17 -1.78 -16.29
C ASN A 554 -6.00 -0.95 -16.85
N SER A 555 -5.25 -1.48 -17.81
CA SER A 555 -4.24 -0.70 -18.54
C SER A 555 -4.14 -1.13 -20.00
N THR A 556 -3.91 -0.15 -20.86
CA THR A 556 -3.91 -0.33 -22.32
C THR A 556 -2.84 -1.34 -22.76
N ALA A 557 -1.58 -1.13 -22.37
CA ALA A 557 -0.48 -2.00 -22.79
C ALA A 557 -0.53 -3.40 -22.17
N ALA A 558 -0.82 -3.53 -20.87
CA ALA A 558 -0.77 -4.84 -20.21
C ALA A 558 -1.96 -5.73 -20.60
N MET A 559 -3.12 -5.15 -20.90
CA MET A 559 -4.31 -5.92 -21.26
C MET A 559 -4.32 -6.39 -22.72
N THR A 560 -3.57 -5.72 -23.60
CA THR A 560 -3.57 -6.02 -25.05
C THR A 560 -3.39 -7.53 -25.34
N PRO A 561 -2.37 -8.23 -24.80
CA PRO A 561 -2.19 -9.66 -25.10
C PRO A 561 -3.31 -10.55 -24.56
N ALA A 562 -3.99 -10.17 -23.46
CA ALA A 562 -5.10 -10.94 -22.90
C ALA A 562 -6.37 -10.76 -23.75
N VAL A 563 -6.60 -9.55 -24.25
CA VAL A 563 -7.70 -9.25 -25.17
C VAL A 563 -7.51 -9.98 -26.50
N GLU A 564 -6.29 -10.05 -27.03
CA GLU A 564 -5.99 -10.84 -28.24
C GLU A 564 -6.31 -12.32 -28.05
N ARG A 565 -5.97 -12.91 -26.89
CA ARG A 565 -6.34 -14.30 -26.58
C ARG A 565 -7.87 -14.49 -26.51
N ALA A 566 -8.61 -13.51 -26.00
CA ALA A 566 -10.07 -13.56 -26.00
C ALA A 566 -10.61 -13.52 -27.44
N CYS A 567 -10.05 -12.68 -28.31
CA CYS A 567 -10.39 -12.61 -29.73
C CYS A 567 -10.09 -13.94 -30.47
N ASP A 568 -8.98 -14.61 -30.14
CA ASP A 568 -8.57 -15.89 -30.74
C ASP A 568 -9.58 -17.03 -30.48
N THR A 569 -10.47 -16.89 -29.51
CA THR A 569 -11.57 -17.84 -29.29
C THR A 569 -12.63 -17.83 -30.41
N GLY A 570 -12.61 -16.81 -31.28
CA GLY A 570 -13.60 -16.57 -32.32
C GLY A 570 -14.93 -16.04 -31.80
N LYS A 571 -15.02 -15.68 -30.52
CA LYS A 571 -16.17 -15.00 -29.92
C LYS A 571 -16.05 -13.48 -30.10
N PRO A 572 -17.16 -12.74 -30.20
CA PRO A 572 -17.10 -11.29 -30.21
C PRO A 572 -16.50 -10.78 -28.90
N VAL A 573 -15.62 -9.77 -29.02
CA VAL A 573 -15.02 -9.05 -27.90
C VAL A 573 -15.42 -7.59 -28.00
N VAL A 574 -15.96 -7.05 -26.92
CA VAL A 574 -16.34 -5.65 -26.76
C VAL A 574 -15.43 -5.04 -25.70
N VAL A 575 -14.67 -4.01 -26.08
CA VAL A 575 -13.83 -3.24 -25.17
C VAL A 575 -14.51 -1.91 -24.86
N PHE A 576 -14.41 -1.41 -23.63
CA PHE A 576 -14.91 -0.08 -23.30
C PHE A 576 -14.11 0.61 -22.19
N ASP A 577 -14.33 1.92 -22.02
CA ASP A 577 -13.65 2.81 -21.06
C ASP A 577 -12.16 3.05 -21.39
N ARG A 578 -11.33 2.01 -21.28
CA ARG A 578 -9.91 2.06 -21.67
C ARG A 578 -9.65 1.22 -22.92
N GLY A 579 -8.69 1.64 -23.74
CA GLY A 579 -8.36 0.98 -25.00
C GLY A 579 -7.40 -0.20 -24.85
N VAL A 580 -7.05 -0.79 -26.00
CA VAL A 580 -5.96 -1.77 -26.17
C VAL A 580 -5.21 -1.47 -27.47
N GLN A 581 -3.99 -1.97 -27.61
CA GLN A 581 -3.12 -1.75 -28.77
C GLN A 581 -3.32 -2.84 -29.84
N THR A 582 -4.58 -3.13 -30.17
CA THR A 582 -4.96 -4.15 -31.15
C THR A 582 -6.34 -3.86 -31.72
N ASP A 583 -6.53 -4.15 -32.99
CA ASP A 583 -7.81 -3.94 -33.70
C ASP A 583 -8.71 -5.20 -33.63
N CYS A 584 -8.36 -6.19 -32.79
CA CYS A 584 -9.11 -7.44 -32.70
C CYS A 584 -10.53 -7.32 -32.09
N PRO A 585 -10.83 -6.38 -31.17
CA PRO A 585 -12.18 -6.21 -30.66
C PRO A 585 -13.17 -5.87 -31.79
N VAL A 586 -14.41 -6.35 -31.67
CA VAL A 586 -15.49 -6.01 -32.60
C VAL A 586 -15.84 -4.53 -32.51
N THR A 587 -15.79 -3.97 -31.29
CA THR A 587 -16.04 -2.56 -31.05
C THR A 587 -15.27 -2.10 -29.81
N PHE A 588 -14.77 -0.86 -29.86
CA PHE A 588 -14.22 -0.14 -28.73
C PHE A 588 -15.13 1.04 -28.40
N ILE A 589 -15.73 1.04 -27.21
CA ILE A 589 -16.66 2.06 -26.75
C ILE A 589 -15.96 3.01 -25.80
N HIS A 590 -15.93 4.29 -26.14
CA HIS A 590 -15.32 5.31 -25.30
C HIS A 590 -15.97 6.67 -25.58
N PRO A 591 -15.94 7.63 -24.65
CA PRO A 591 -16.23 9.02 -24.97
C PRO A 591 -15.08 9.59 -25.82
N ILE A 592 -15.23 10.80 -26.35
CA ILE A 592 -14.24 11.44 -27.24
C ILE A 592 -12.79 11.26 -26.74
N GLY A 593 -12.54 11.50 -25.44
CA GLY A 593 -11.31 11.05 -24.78
C GLY A 593 -10.70 12.08 -23.82
N GLY A 594 -9.49 11.75 -23.34
CA GLY A 594 -8.78 12.53 -22.34
C GLY A 594 -8.33 13.91 -22.84
N PHE A 595 -7.87 14.04 -24.09
CA PHE A 595 -7.51 15.34 -24.64
C PHE A 595 -8.73 16.25 -24.79
N ALA A 596 -9.86 15.75 -25.32
CA ALA A 596 -11.08 16.55 -25.40
C ALA A 596 -11.52 17.09 -24.03
N TRP A 597 -11.43 16.24 -23.00
CA TRP A 597 -11.71 16.63 -21.62
C TRP A 597 -10.74 17.72 -21.13
N GLY A 598 -9.44 17.55 -21.40
CA GLY A 598 -8.40 18.52 -21.03
C GLY A 598 -8.57 19.87 -21.73
N ILE A 599 -9.00 19.85 -22.98
CA ILE A 599 -9.27 21.06 -23.76
C ILE A 599 -10.51 21.78 -23.20
N ASP A 600 -11.64 21.09 -22.99
CA ASP A 600 -12.86 21.70 -22.42
C ASP A 600 -12.58 22.43 -21.10
N THR A 601 -11.79 21.79 -20.24
CA THR A 601 -11.47 22.34 -18.91
C THR A 601 -10.45 23.46 -18.98
N ALA A 602 -9.42 23.36 -19.81
CA ALA A 602 -8.43 24.43 -19.94
C ALA A 602 -9.01 25.66 -20.63
N GLU A 603 -9.77 25.51 -21.71
CA GLU A 603 -10.45 26.62 -22.38
C GLU A 603 -11.37 27.37 -21.40
N PHE A 604 -12.12 26.63 -20.57
CA PHE A 604 -12.96 27.25 -19.55
C PHE A 604 -12.17 28.07 -18.52
N LEU A 605 -11.05 27.54 -17.99
CA LEU A 605 -10.21 28.30 -17.08
C LEU A 605 -9.60 29.52 -17.79
N ILE A 606 -9.08 29.37 -19.00
CA ILE A 606 -8.48 30.45 -19.80
C ILE A 606 -9.48 31.57 -20.08
N ASP A 607 -10.74 31.25 -20.38
CA ASP A 607 -11.80 32.22 -20.64
C ASP A 607 -12.20 33.05 -19.39
N ASN A 608 -11.84 32.57 -18.20
CA ASN A 608 -12.21 33.18 -16.92
C ASN A 608 -11.00 33.69 -16.11
N LEU A 609 -9.79 33.51 -16.61
CA LEU A 609 -8.54 33.90 -15.93
C LEU A 609 -7.73 34.88 -16.79
N GLU A 610 -6.85 35.63 -16.14
CA GLU A 610 -5.92 36.57 -16.80
C GLU A 610 -4.53 35.95 -16.97
N LYS A 611 -3.76 36.48 -17.92
CA LYS A 611 -2.37 36.07 -18.11
C LYS A 611 -1.55 36.32 -16.83
N GLY A 612 -0.85 35.29 -16.36
CA GLY A 612 -0.09 35.31 -15.10
C GLY A 612 -0.89 34.84 -13.89
N ASP A 613 -2.19 34.57 -14.03
CA ASP A 613 -2.97 33.95 -12.97
C ASP A 613 -2.49 32.52 -12.71
N LYS A 614 -2.60 32.12 -11.44
CA LYS A 614 -2.12 30.84 -10.96
C LYS A 614 -3.24 29.80 -10.95
N VAL A 615 -2.94 28.65 -11.54
CA VAL A 615 -3.80 27.46 -11.52
C VAL A 615 -3.12 26.34 -10.75
N VAL A 616 -3.82 25.78 -9.76
CA VAL A 616 -3.38 24.56 -9.09
C VAL A 616 -4.12 23.37 -9.69
N ALA A 617 -3.36 22.49 -10.34
CA ALA A 617 -3.85 21.26 -10.93
C ALA A 617 -3.78 20.11 -9.92
N LEU A 618 -4.95 19.57 -9.60
CA LEU A 618 -5.15 18.46 -8.67
C LEU A 618 -5.36 17.19 -9.48
N ARG A 619 -4.32 16.35 -9.52
CA ARG A 619 -4.29 15.12 -10.31
C ARG A 619 -4.46 13.91 -9.41
N ILE A 620 -5.33 12.94 -9.71
CA ILE A 620 -5.51 11.79 -8.78
C ILE A 620 -4.31 10.84 -8.83
N LEU A 621 -4.01 10.22 -9.98
CA LEU A 621 -3.02 9.14 -10.10
C LEU A 621 -2.07 9.37 -11.29
N PRO A 622 -0.77 9.11 -11.14
CA PRO A 622 0.16 9.11 -12.26
C PRO A 622 0.03 7.83 -13.11
N GLY A 623 0.34 7.95 -14.41
CA GLY A 623 0.53 6.82 -15.32
C GLY A 623 -0.74 6.18 -15.89
N VAL A 624 -1.90 6.81 -15.69
CA VAL A 624 -3.17 6.41 -16.33
C VAL A 624 -3.32 7.23 -17.62
N ASP A 625 -3.32 6.56 -18.76
CA ASP A 625 -3.36 7.17 -20.10
C ASP A 625 -4.39 8.30 -20.25
N VAL A 626 -5.64 8.07 -19.88
CA VAL A 626 -6.71 9.07 -19.97
C VAL A 626 -6.42 10.28 -19.08
N LEU A 627 -5.86 10.10 -17.87
CA LEU A 627 -5.54 11.20 -16.96
C LEU A 627 -4.30 11.99 -17.41
N GLU A 628 -3.30 11.30 -17.95
CA GLU A 628 -2.11 11.93 -18.53
C GLU A 628 -2.49 12.77 -19.76
N GLN A 629 -3.37 12.27 -20.63
CA GLN A 629 -3.90 13.04 -21.77
C GLN A 629 -4.67 14.30 -21.32
N ARG A 630 -5.50 14.20 -20.26
CA ARG A 630 -6.23 15.36 -19.70
C ARG A 630 -5.26 16.46 -19.31
N TRP A 631 -4.24 16.12 -18.51
CA TRP A 631 -3.26 17.09 -18.05
C TRP A 631 -2.41 17.63 -19.20
N ALA A 632 -1.92 16.78 -20.09
CA ALA A 632 -1.06 17.20 -21.19
C ALA A 632 -1.77 18.17 -22.17
N ALA A 633 -3.08 18.00 -22.40
CA ALA A 633 -3.88 19.00 -23.12
C ALA A 633 -3.99 20.32 -22.35
N ALA A 634 -4.29 20.25 -21.05
CA ALA A 634 -4.50 21.43 -20.24
C ALA A 634 -3.22 22.25 -20.05
N GLU A 635 -2.12 21.59 -19.70
CA GLU A 635 -0.78 22.18 -19.54
C GLU A 635 -0.35 22.93 -20.81
N LYS A 636 -0.47 22.29 -21.99
CA LYS A 636 -0.17 22.93 -23.27
C LYS A 636 -0.97 24.22 -23.47
N LEU A 637 -2.27 24.20 -23.20
CA LEU A 637 -3.16 25.36 -23.40
C LEU A 637 -2.91 26.46 -22.36
N PHE A 638 -2.61 26.10 -21.11
CA PHE A 638 -2.21 27.05 -20.07
C PHE A 638 -0.89 27.74 -20.43
N ASP A 639 0.10 27.01 -20.93
CA ASP A 639 1.37 27.57 -21.41
C ASP A 639 1.15 28.56 -22.56
N GLU A 640 0.32 28.19 -23.55
CA GLU A 640 -0.01 29.04 -24.69
C GLU A 640 -0.77 30.33 -24.27
N ALA A 641 -1.65 30.24 -23.27
CA ALA A 641 -2.38 31.37 -22.71
C ALA A 641 -1.53 32.22 -21.73
N GLY A 642 -0.41 31.67 -21.23
CA GLY A 642 0.44 32.29 -20.21
C GLY A 642 -0.18 32.25 -18.81
N ILE A 643 -0.88 31.17 -18.48
CA ILE A 643 -1.37 30.84 -17.15
C ILE A 643 -0.26 30.12 -16.37
N GLU A 644 -0.04 30.49 -15.11
CA GLU A 644 0.96 29.85 -14.25
C GLU A 644 0.37 28.59 -13.59
N ALA A 645 0.46 27.46 -14.29
CA ALA A 645 -0.07 26.19 -13.78
C ALA A 645 0.98 25.40 -12.98
N VAL A 646 0.57 24.81 -11.86
CA VAL A 646 1.37 23.88 -11.04
C VAL A 646 0.55 22.64 -10.73
N ASP A 647 1.12 21.44 -10.80
CA ASP A 647 0.39 20.19 -10.60
C ASP A 647 0.85 19.37 -9.40
N TYR A 648 -0.10 18.62 -8.83
CA TYR A 648 0.13 17.74 -7.69
C TYR A 648 -0.68 16.46 -7.82
N PHE A 649 -0.06 15.32 -7.47
CA PHE A 649 -0.78 14.07 -7.30
C PHE A 649 -1.41 13.98 -5.89
N THR A 650 -2.73 13.81 -5.84
CA THR A 650 -3.54 13.85 -4.63
C THR A 650 -3.98 12.47 -4.14
N GLY A 651 -4.03 11.48 -5.04
CA GLY A 651 -4.63 10.17 -4.74
C GLY A 651 -6.11 10.24 -4.35
N ALA A 652 -6.82 11.31 -4.73
CA ALA A 652 -8.17 11.64 -4.26
C ALA A 652 -8.31 11.73 -2.73
N ASP A 653 -7.21 11.99 -2.01
CA ASP A 653 -7.23 12.14 -0.55
C ASP A 653 -7.66 13.57 -0.16
N PRO A 654 -8.80 13.74 0.54
CA PRO A 654 -9.30 15.06 0.91
C PRO A 654 -8.33 15.86 1.80
N ALA A 655 -7.54 15.18 2.65
CA ALA A 655 -6.62 15.86 3.55
C ALA A 655 -5.39 16.37 2.80
N GLU A 656 -4.87 15.59 1.85
CA GLU A 656 -3.77 16.02 0.98
C GLU A 656 -4.21 17.14 0.04
N ILE A 657 -5.43 17.09 -0.53
CA ILE A 657 -5.99 18.18 -1.34
C ILE A 657 -6.05 19.48 -0.53
N LYS A 658 -6.64 19.44 0.67
CA LYS A 658 -6.73 20.62 1.55
C LYS A 658 -5.35 21.17 1.91
N LYS A 659 -4.39 20.28 2.18
CA LYS A 659 -3.01 20.65 2.48
C LYS A 659 -2.33 21.33 1.29
N ILE A 660 -2.42 20.76 0.09
CA ILE A 660 -1.86 21.33 -1.15
C ILE A 660 -2.40 22.75 -1.36
N ILE A 661 -3.72 22.92 -1.31
CA ILE A 661 -4.35 24.22 -1.53
C ILE A 661 -3.94 25.22 -0.43
N SER A 662 -3.91 24.78 0.83
CA SER A 662 -3.44 25.64 1.93
C SER A 662 -1.99 26.10 1.73
N ASP A 663 -1.12 25.19 1.29
CA ASP A 663 0.28 25.47 1.01
C ASP A 663 0.43 26.43 -0.19
N GLU A 664 -0.41 26.30 -1.22
CA GLU A 664 -0.40 27.19 -2.38
C GLU A 664 -0.97 28.58 -2.07
N LEU A 665 -2.05 28.67 -1.28
CA LEU A 665 -2.60 29.92 -0.78
C LEU A 665 -1.63 30.67 0.15
N ALA A 666 -0.77 29.94 0.87
CA ALA A 666 0.28 30.54 1.68
C ALA A 666 1.40 31.17 0.83
N LYS A 667 1.59 30.73 -0.42
CA LYS A 667 2.58 31.28 -1.37
C LYS A 667 2.06 32.49 -2.14
N GLY A 668 0.75 32.63 -2.27
CA GLY A 668 0.11 33.72 -3.01
C GLY A 668 -1.34 33.41 -3.31
N GLU A 669 -1.99 34.27 -4.09
CA GLU A 669 -3.36 34.02 -4.53
C GLU A 669 -3.39 32.85 -5.53
N VAL A 670 -4.46 32.06 -5.48
CA VAL A 670 -4.74 30.96 -6.41
C VAL A 670 -6.07 31.28 -7.07
N GLN A 671 -6.04 31.63 -8.36
CA GLN A 671 -7.22 32.07 -9.09
C GLN A 671 -7.99 30.89 -9.70
N GLY A 672 -7.29 29.79 -10.02
CA GLY A 672 -7.92 28.62 -10.63
C GLY A 672 -7.57 27.29 -9.98
N ILE A 673 -8.54 26.37 -9.98
CA ILE A 673 -8.35 24.96 -9.66
C ILE A 673 -8.72 24.13 -10.88
N TRP A 674 -7.74 23.39 -11.40
CA TRP A 674 -7.96 22.39 -12.43
C TRP A 674 -7.96 21.02 -11.76
N MET A 675 -8.95 20.17 -11.99
CA MET A 675 -9.04 18.90 -11.28
C MET A 675 -9.42 17.77 -12.21
N ASP A 676 -8.56 16.77 -12.35
CA ASP A 676 -8.67 15.73 -13.38
C ASP A 676 -9.74 14.68 -13.12
N ALA A 677 -10.50 14.76 -12.01
CA ALA A 677 -11.59 13.85 -11.67
C ALA A 677 -12.47 14.41 -10.54
N GLY A 678 -13.70 13.92 -10.37
CA GLY A 678 -14.65 14.47 -9.38
C GLY A 678 -14.26 14.26 -7.91
N ASP A 679 -13.56 13.16 -7.62
CA ASP A 679 -13.21 12.77 -6.24
C ASP A 679 -12.27 13.81 -5.60
N GLY A 680 -12.82 14.58 -4.65
CA GLY A 680 -12.07 15.60 -3.91
C GLY A 680 -12.42 17.05 -4.27
N ALA A 681 -13.35 17.28 -5.21
CA ALA A 681 -13.80 18.63 -5.60
C ALA A 681 -14.25 19.46 -4.39
N VAL A 682 -15.10 18.86 -3.55
CA VAL A 682 -15.63 19.52 -2.36
C VAL A 682 -14.52 19.85 -1.38
N ALA A 683 -13.53 18.96 -1.21
CA ALA A 683 -12.39 19.20 -0.34
C ALA A 683 -11.55 20.38 -0.80
N ALA A 684 -11.43 20.57 -2.12
CA ALA A 684 -10.76 21.72 -2.69
C ALA A 684 -11.49 23.02 -2.36
N ILE A 685 -12.81 23.06 -2.56
CA ILE A 685 -13.63 24.24 -2.23
C ILE A 685 -13.56 24.55 -0.73
N GLU A 686 -13.70 23.52 0.12
CA GLU A 686 -13.61 23.67 1.58
C GLU A 686 -12.24 24.22 2.03
N ALA A 687 -11.16 23.96 1.30
CA ALA A 687 -9.84 24.51 1.62
C ALA A 687 -9.81 26.04 1.49
N PHE A 688 -10.51 26.60 0.49
CA PHE A 688 -10.67 28.06 0.35
C PHE A 688 -11.58 28.63 1.45
N GLU A 689 -12.65 27.92 1.82
CA GLU A 689 -13.52 28.30 2.95
C GLU A 689 -12.74 28.33 4.27
N ASP A 690 -11.95 27.30 4.54
CA ASP A 690 -11.10 27.16 5.72
C ASP A 690 -10.04 28.27 5.79
N ALA A 691 -9.54 28.72 4.63
CA ALA A 691 -8.59 29.82 4.50
C ALA A 691 -9.25 31.22 4.55
N GLY A 692 -10.58 31.31 4.41
CA GLY A 692 -11.30 32.57 4.23
C GLY A 692 -10.90 33.32 2.95
N ALA A 693 -10.49 32.57 1.91
CA ALA A 693 -10.15 33.09 0.60
C ALA A 693 -11.38 33.14 -0.32
N ASP A 694 -11.32 33.96 -1.36
CA ASP A 694 -12.35 33.98 -2.41
C ASP A 694 -12.32 32.65 -3.19
N TYR A 695 -13.50 32.18 -3.64
CA TYR A 695 -13.58 30.92 -4.38
C TYR A 695 -12.85 31.04 -5.74
N PRO A 696 -12.10 29.99 -6.13
CA PRO A 696 -11.41 29.98 -7.42
C PRO A 696 -12.37 29.70 -8.58
N VAL A 697 -11.93 29.99 -9.80
CA VAL A 697 -12.51 29.37 -11.00
C VAL A 697 -12.14 27.89 -10.99
N MET A 698 -13.12 26.98 -11.08
CA MET A 698 -12.87 25.57 -10.80
C MET A 698 -13.51 24.60 -11.79
N THR A 699 -12.83 23.49 -12.05
CA THR A 699 -13.41 22.30 -12.70
C THR A 699 -13.57 21.17 -11.68
N GLY A 700 -14.63 20.36 -11.77
CA GLY A 700 -14.91 19.35 -10.74
C GLY A 700 -15.75 18.12 -11.10
N GLU A 701 -15.67 17.68 -12.37
CA GLU A 701 -16.52 16.64 -13.00
C GLU A 701 -18.04 16.75 -12.72
N ASP A 702 -18.86 15.86 -13.27
CA ASP A 702 -20.32 15.85 -13.08
C ASP A 702 -20.79 15.06 -11.85
N GLU A 703 -19.94 14.96 -10.82
CA GLU A 703 -20.30 14.33 -9.55
C GLU A 703 -21.28 15.22 -8.75
N MET A 704 -22.32 14.62 -8.16
CA MET A 704 -23.39 15.35 -7.46
C MET A 704 -22.89 16.17 -6.28
N SER A 705 -21.84 15.74 -5.58
CA SER A 705 -21.22 16.47 -4.48
C SER A 705 -20.66 17.82 -4.94
N PHE A 706 -19.95 17.83 -6.07
CA PHE A 706 -19.44 19.03 -6.70
C PHE A 706 -20.56 19.93 -7.21
N LEU A 707 -21.52 19.40 -7.97
CA LEU A 707 -22.62 20.21 -8.52
C LEU A 707 -23.41 20.92 -7.40
N ARG A 708 -23.65 20.25 -6.28
CA ARG A 708 -24.31 20.84 -5.11
C ARG A 708 -23.46 21.93 -4.47
N LYS A 709 -22.17 21.66 -4.25
CA LYS A 709 -21.26 22.63 -3.65
C LYS A 709 -21.04 23.84 -4.56
N TRP A 710 -20.97 23.62 -5.87
CA TRP A 710 -20.93 24.68 -6.88
C TRP A 710 -22.17 25.58 -6.76
N LYS A 711 -23.38 24.99 -6.72
CA LYS A 711 -24.62 25.78 -6.56
C LYS A 711 -24.71 26.50 -5.21
N GLU A 712 -24.28 25.85 -4.14
CA GLU A 712 -24.28 26.41 -2.79
C GLU A 712 -23.37 27.64 -2.66
N THR A 713 -22.15 27.54 -3.21
CA THR A 713 -21.14 28.59 -3.11
C THR A 713 -21.31 29.69 -4.15
N GLY A 714 -21.93 29.38 -5.29
CA GLY A 714 -22.04 30.29 -6.43
C GLY A 714 -20.69 30.55 -7.12
N LEU A 715 -19.72 29.63 -6.99
CA LEU A 715 -18.43 29.73 -7.66
C LEU A 715 -18.57 29.69 -9.19
N THR A 716 -17.53 30.14 -9.89
CA THR A 716 -17.44 30.02 -11.35
C THR A 716 -16.92 28.62 -11.68
N GLY A 717 -17.77 27.75 -12.23
CA GLY A 717 -17.48 26.32 -12.37
C GLY A 717 -17.75 25.75 -13.75
N LEU A 718 -17.12 24.61 -14.03
CA LEU A 718 -17.47 23.71 -15.13
C LEU A 718 -17.41 22.27 -14.62
N ALA A 719 -18.42 21.48 -14.97
CA ALA A 719 -18.45 20.05 -14.67
C ALA A 719 -18.17 19.24 -15.95
N PRO A 720 -16.90 18.94 -16.25
CA PRO A 720 -16.55 18.11 -17.40
C PRO A 720 -17.12 16.70 -17.24
N VAL A 721 -17.52 16.10 -18.36
CA VAL A 721 -18.20 14.79 -18.36
C VAL A 721 -17.29 13.78 -19.02
N TYR A 722 -17.03 12.67 -18.34
CA TYR A 722 -16.49 11.46 -18.95
C TYR A 722 -17.59 10.40 -18.96
N SER A 723 -18.30 10.32 -20.08
CA SER A 723 -19.65 9.76 -20.24
C SER A 723 -19.91 8.50 -19.43
N ASN A 724 -20.53 8.64 -18.25
CA ASN A 724 -20.80 7.50 -17.36
C ASN A 724 -21.81 6.52 -17.96
N PHE A 725 -22.75 7.04 -18.76
CA PHE A 725 -23.69 6.22 -19.54
C PHE A 725 -23.03 5.22 -20.50
N GLN A 726 -21.73 5.34 -20.78
CA GLN A 726 -20.99 4.36 -21.60
C GLN A 726 -21.08 2.94 -21.04
N TRP A 727 -21.26 2.77 -19.73
CA TRP A 727 -21.40 1.45 -19.10
C TRP A 727 -22.64 0.67 -19.57
N ARG A 728 -23.60 1.35 -20.19
CA ARG A 728 -24.78 0.73 -20.79
C ARG A 728 -24.49 0.15 -22.18
N THR A 729 -23.63 0.82 -22.93
CA THR A 729 -23.40 0.57 -24.36
C THR A 729 -22.82 -0.82 -24.66
N PRO A 730 -21.91 -1.43 -23.87
CA PRO A 730 -21.39 -2.78 -24.14
C PRO A 730 -22.49 -3.85 -24.22
N LEU A 731 -23.51 -3.75 -23.38
CA LEU A 731 -24.64 -4.67 -23.38
C LEU A 731 -25.56 -4.45 -24.59
N LEU A 732 -25.76 -3.20 -24.99
CA LEU A 732 -26.51 -2.85 -26.19
C LEU A 732 -25.75 -3.23 -27.47
N ALA A 733 -24.42 -3.13 -27.46
CA ALA A 733 -23.55 -3.66 -28.50
C ALA A 733 -23.70 -5.18 -28.59
N ALA A 734 -23.68 -5.90 -27.46
CA ALA A 734 -23.93 -7.34 -27.43
C ALA A 734 -25.28 -7.71 -28.06
N GLN A 735 -26.36 -6.97 -27.72
CA GLN A 735 -27.68 -7.17 -28.33
C GLN A 735 -27.63 -7.01 -29.86
N LYS A 736 -26.99 -5.96 -30.36
CA LYS A 736 -26.83 -5.70 -31.80
C LYS A 736 -26.01 -6.77 -32.50
N ILE A 737 -24.88 -7.16 -31.91
CA ILE A 737 -23.99 -8.21 -32.41
C ILE A 737 -24.76 -9.54 -32.54
N PHE A 738 -25.52 -9.94 -31.52
CA PHE A 738 -26.31 -11.18 -31.57
C PHE A 738 -27.49 -11.10 -32.54
N ALA A 739 -28.00 -9.90 -32.84
CA ALA A 739 -28.97 -9.68 -33.89
C ALA A 739 -28.35 -9.66 -35.31
N GLY A 740 -27.02 -9.67 -35.43
CA GLY A 740 -26.30 -9.47 -36.70
C GLY A 740 -26.40 -8.03 -37.23
N GLU A 741 -26.71 -7.07 -36.37
CA GLU A 741 -26.72 -5.64 -36.69
C GLU A 741 -25.30 -5.08 -36.63
N GLN A 742 -24.95 -4.24 -37.62
CA GLN A 742 -23.67 -3.55 -37.62
C GLN A 742 -23.51 -2.65 -36.40
N VAL A 743 -22.28 -2.58 -35.89
CA VAL A 743 -21.86 -1.69 -34.79
C VAL A 743 -20.66 -0.87 -35.23
N PRO A 744 -20.42 0.33 -34.65
CA PRO A 744 -19.18 1.06 -34.90
C PRO A 744 -17.94 0.29 -34.46
N VAL A 745 -16.85 0.37 -35.23
CA VAL A 745 -15.52 -0.16 -34.85
C VAL A 745 -15.00 0.63 -33.65
N GLU A 746 -14.87 1.94 -33.78
CA GLU A 746 -14.76 2.87 -32.66
C GLU A 746 -16.14 3.47 -32.41
N TRP A 747 -16.73 3.17 -31.25
CA TRP A 747 -18.00 3.71 -30.82
C TRP A 747 -17.75 4.92 -29.92
N VAL A 748 -17.46 6.05 -30.57
CA VAL A 748 -17.17 7.32 -29.90
C VAL A 748 -18.45 7.97 -29.40
N LEU A 749 -18.64 7.99 -28.09
CA LEU A 749 -19.82 8.53 -27.43
C LEU A 749 -19.73 10.06 -27.24
N PRO A 750 -20.88 10.77 -27.21
CA PRO A 750 -20.91 12.19 -26.92
C PRO A 750 -20.23 12.50 -25.58
N GLN A 751 -19.43 13.56 -25.55
CA GLN A 751 -18.72 14.04 -24.36
C GLN A 751 -18.90 15.55 -24.27
N SER A 752 -19.82 16.02 -23.43
CA SER A 752 -20.09 17.46 -23.29
C SER A 752 -20.24 17.82 -21.81
N PRO A 753 -19.55 18.87 -21.34
CA PRO A 753 -19.60 19.31 -19.95
C PRO A 753 -21.01 19.78 -19.53
N ILE A 754 -21.22 19.94 -18.23
CA ILE A 754 -22.35 20.68 -17.65
C ILE A 754 -21.88 22.11 -17.38
N THR A 755 -22.60 23.07 -17.94
CA THR A 755 -22.29 24.50 -17.80
C THR A 755 -23.08 25.16 -16.67
N ALA A 756 -22.77 26.42 -16.38
CA ALA A 756 -23.48 27.22 -15.38
C ALA A 756 -24.98 27.40 -15.73
N GLU A 757 -25.34 27.38 -17.01
CA GLU A 757 -26.74 27.44 -17.46
C GLU A 757 -27.49 26.12 -17.23
N GLU A 758 -26.78 25.00 -17.19
CA GLU A 758 -27.36 23.66 -17.11
C GLU A 758 -27.34 23.06 -15.70
N VAL A 759 -26.51 23.58 -14.79
CA VAL A 759 -26.32 23.02 -13.43
C VAL A 759 -27.64 22.84 -12.67
N ASP A 760 -28.55 23.81 -12.75
CA ASP A 760 -29.85 23.76 -12.08
C ASP A 760 -30.76 22.65 -12.65
N GLN A 761 -30.67 22.41 -13.95
CA GLN A 761 -31.40 21.32 -14.61
C GLN A 761 -30.88 19.97 -14.12
N TYR A 762 -29.57 19.75 -14.11
CA TYR A 762 -29.00 18.46 -13.70
C TYR A 762 -29.12 18.19 -12.20
N LEU A 763 -29.10 19.23 -11.36
CA LEU A 763 -29.44 19.11 -9.95
C LEU A 763 -30.89 18.65 -9.73
N ALA A 764 -31.84 19.19 -10.51
CA ALA A 764 -33.24 18.81 -10.43
C ALA A 764 -33.49 17.39 -10.97
N LEU A 765 -32.81 16.99 -12.05
CA LEU A 765 -32.90 15.63 -12.60
C LEU A 765 -32.37 14.56 -11.65
N ASN A 766 -31.41 14.92 -10.81
CA ASN A 766 -30.74 14.04 -9.85
C ASN A 766 -31.13 14.33 -8.39
N GLU A 767 -32.34 14.85 -8.17
CA GLU A 767 -32.86 15.08 -6.82
C GLU A 767 -32.94 13.74 -6.06
N GLY A 768 -32.41 13.70 -4.84
CA GLY A 768 -32.36 12.48 -4.01
C GLY A 768 -31.13 11.59 -4.24
N MET A 769 -30.38 11.78 -5.34
CA MET A 769 -29.16 11.00 -5.59
C MET A 769 -28.08 11.30 -4.54
N PRO A 770 -27.26 10.29 -4.16
CA PRO A 770 -26.17 10.45 -3.21
C PRO A 770 -25.01 11.26 -3.79
N ASP A 771 -24.17 11.81 -2.91
CA ASP A 771 -23.11 12.74 -3.27
C ASP A 771 -22.14 12.20 -4.34
N GLY A 772 -21.68 10.94 -4.25
CA GLY A 772 -20.80 10.37 -5.27
C GLY A 772 -21.49 9.85 -6.53
N HIS A 773 -22.72 10.26 -6.83
CA HIS A 773 -23.42 9.88 -8.07
C HIS A 773 -22.99 10.80 -9.21
N TYR A 774 -22.96 10.30 -10.45
CA TYR A 774 -22.60 11.09 -11.64
C TYR A 774 -23.85 11.51 -12.39
N ALA A 775 -23.99 12.81 -12.67
CA ALA A 775 -25.25 13.39 -13.13
C ALA A 775 -25.67 12.92 -14.54
N LYS A 776 -24.72 12.63 -15.44
CA LYS A 776 -25.00 12.07 -16.78
C LYS A 776 -24.77 10.55 -16.82
N PHE A 777 -25.49 9.79 -15.99
CA PHE A 777 -25.36 8.32 -15.90
C PHE A 777 -26.22 7.52 -16.89
N GLY A 778 -27.31 8.09 -17.43
CA GLY A 778 -28.09 7.48 -18.51
C GLY A 778 -28.90 6.23 -18.16
N GLY A 779 -29.39 6.15 -16.92
CA GLY A 779 -30.20 5.04 -16.42
C GLY A 779 -31.60 5.45 -15.94
N GLU A 780 -32.06 6.66 -16.27
CA GLU A 780 -33.35 7.22 -15.87
C GLU A 780 -34.54 6.40 -16.40
N ASP A 781 -34.36 5.67 -17.51
CA ASP A 781 -35.35 4.78 -18.13
C ASP A 781 -35.20 3.30 -17.72
N LEU A 782 -34.21 2.97 -16.88
CA LEU A 782 -33.90 1.59 -16.49
C LEU A 782 -34.70 1.14 -15.24
N PRO A 783 -34.91 -0.19 -15.09
CA PRO A 783 -35.66 -0.73 -13.96
C PRO A 783 -35.08 -0.34 -12.61
N GLY A 784 -35.95 0.03 -11.66
CA GLY A 784 -35.56 0.37 -10.29
C GLY A 784 -35.13 1.82 -10.08
N TYR A 785 -35.18 2.66 -11.11
CA TYR A 785 -34.98 4.11 -10.94
C TYR A 785 -36.11 4.75 -10.12
N PRO A 786 -35.82 5.67 -9.17
CA PRO A 786 -34.49 6.12 -8.76
C PRO A 786 -33.83 5.25 -7.67
N GLN A 787 -34.61 4.43 -6.96
CA GLN A 787 -34.21 3.76 -5.71
C GLN A 787 -32.89 2.97 -5.79
N VAL A 788 -32.64 2.28 -6.90
CA VAL A 788 -31.41 1.47 -7.04
C VAL A 788 -30.14 2.33 -7.07
N TRP A 789 -30.20 3.52 -7.65
CA TRP A 789 -29.08 4.48 -7.66
C TRP A 789 -28.99 5.28 -6.37
N GLU A 790 -30.10 5.44 -5.64
CA GLU A 790 -30.10 6.01 -4.29
C GLU A 790 -29.43 5.06 -3.28
N ASP A 791 -29.76 3.77 -3.35
CA ASP A 791 -29.29 2.77 -2.39
C ASP A 791 -27.79 2.43 -2.57
N ARG A 792 -27.24 2.59 -3.79
CA ARG A 792 -25.84 2.28 -4.17
C ARG A 792 -25.30 0.97 -3.60
N VAL A 793 -26.04 -0.12 -3.76
CA VAL A 793 -25.57 -1.45 -3.33
C VAL A 793 -24.50 -1.96 -4.32
N ILE A 794 -23.26 -2.02 -3.86
CA ILE A 794 -22.08 -2.52 -4.59
C ILE A 794 -21.64 -3.86 -3.97
N PRO A 795 -21.22 -4.86 -4.77
CA PRO A 795 -20.83 -6.20 -4.30
C PRO A 795 -19.57 -6.26 -3.43
#